data_AF-Q8P7W7-F1
#
_entry.id   AF-Q8P7W7-F1
#
_cell.length_a   1.000
_cell.length_b   1.000
_cell.length_c   1.000
_cell.angle_alpha   90.00
_cell.angle_beta   90.00
_cell.angle_gamma   90.00
#
_symmetry.space_group_name_H-M   'P 1'
#
loop_
_entity.id
_entity.type
_entity.pdbx_description
1 polymer ?
#
loop_
_entity_poly.entity_id
_entity_poly.type
_entity_poly.pdbx_seq_one_letter_code
_entity_poly.pdbx_strand_id
1 'polypeptide(L)'
;MLVAAQGQGILAQEPLNNQLSIPPAFIMAVDDSGSMTFQTQFPGADGQGCWSTARESFFSSAGALNTSGLCGYNHVMVGPRIDTSRLGVPPIDLYGFARSAAYNPTYYNPRVVYDPWIKEDGKESWGDASTTATPIDPRPTYTATVNLTQNLIWGDRSDSSRMQNGMVIPVGTRYRVYSGNNLGGTQTANGSEWTAGPADVLISTVRSVFFTPYTSNNDPFPVLPGSVNAYNSVDTPRIRVANACGQGCDLWKYTINASSTDALRNFANWFSFYGNRNKAIVAGLTRSLVNVRQDLRVGYFRINQHASFDSVSDALPMRTMGNDTQRKALYAEMIALTASGGTPNREAVNAAGIQFQRTDTGSPIQFACQKNAVMLFTDGYNNNPGGSAGATNAQGDGGMGPPFSDTYDNTMGDIAAKYYNDVAGRSPLRPDLPAGLVPVPSACAAAPSVRLDCQKNLHINFYGVTLGARGNLFNPDIVQDAYTDAAIYRNWPARSDNDPATVDDIWHAAINTRGDYINARTPADVTAAIDRVITSVTAGESPSGTAAQTGARIGNGSFAVAPAYQIGTDGTDWYSRLIGSRVSLDPQSRLPITTPVWEASARLAAMTPASRNIIVNEAGVAAAFNDTSISLADLCSKPAGLYPSMSKCSEAGLTSIGATARTAIAYLRGDPANESPLKNPQSPNARKALMSAVACQNYQFSLR
;
A
#
# COMPACT_ATOMS: atom_id res chain seq x y z
N MET A 1 32.86 -34.76 33.56
CA MET A 1 31.93 -33.60 33.51
C MET A 1 31.78 -33.24 32.05
N LEU A 2 30.76 -33.78 31.36
CA LEU A 2 30.49 -33.43 29.97
C LEU A 2 29.69 -32.12 29.96
N VAL A 3 30.31 -31.04 29.50
CA VAL A 3 29.57 -29.82 29.12
C VAL A 3 29.19 -30.02 27.65
N ALA A 4 27.88 -30.14 27.38
CA ALA A 4 27.38 -30.25 26.03
C ALA A 4 27.72 -28.96 25.26
N ALA A 5 28.43 -29.08 24.14
CA ALA A 5 28.64 -28.00 23.19
C ALA A 5 27.34 -27.76 22.41
N GLN A 6 26.42 -26.96 22.97
CA GLN A 6 25.30 -26.39 22.24
C GLN A 6 25.61 -24.92 21.95
N GLY A 7 25.73 -24.55 20.67
CA GLY A 7 25.89 -23.14 20.27
C GLY A 7 26.70 -22.84 19.02
N GLN A 8 27.17 -23.84 18.25
CA GLN A 8 27.80 -23.59 16.94
C GLN A 8 26.76 -23.67 15.82
N GLY A 9 26.03 -22.58 15.63
CA GLY A 9 25.08 -22.39 14.52
C GLY A 9 24.66 -20.93 14.44
N ILE A 10 24.20 -20.49 13.26
CA ILE A 10 23.59 -19.17 13.09
C ILE A 10 22.39 -19.11 14.05
N LEU A 11 22.42 -18.18 15.00
CA LEU A 11 21.33 -17.97 15.95
C LEU A 11 20.06 -17.62 15.17
N ALA A 12 18.97 -18.32 15.45
CA ALA A 12 17.69 -18.07 14.82
C ALA A 12 17.25 -16.61 15.06
N GLN A 13 16.97 -15.88 13.98
CA GLN A 13 16.49 -14.48 14.04
C GLN A 13 14.97 -14.40 14.32
N GLU A 14 14.31 -15.56 14.39
CA GLU A 14 12.92 -15.74 14.78
C GLU A 14 12.84 -16.81 15.89
N PRO A 15 11.84 -16.76 16.78
CA PRO A 15 11.66 -17.78 17.83
C PRO A 15 11.61 -19.20 17.25
N LEU A 16 12.34 -20.13 17.85
CA LEU A 16 12.51 -21.51 17.37
C LEU A 16 11.20 -22.32 17.26
N ASN A 17 10.08 -21.82 17.80
CA ASN A 17 8.74 -22.43 17.67
C ASN A 17 7.99 -22.03 16.38
N ASN A 18 8.55 -21.15 15.53
CA ASN A 18 7.91 -20.71 14.29
C ASN A 18 7.94 -21.74 13.13
N GLN A 19 8.42 -22.96 13.36
CA GLN A 19 8.55 -23.97 12.30
C GLN A 19 7.22 -24.53 11.76
N LEU A 20 6.07 -24.16 12.34
CA LEU A 20 4.75 -24.41 11.74
C LEU A 20 3.89 -23.14 11.78
N SER A 21 4.38 -22.05 11.18
CA SER A 21 3.48 -20.98 10.75
C SER A 21 2.57 -21.56 9.67
N ILE A 22 1.26 -21.63 9.93
CA ILE A 22 0.29 -22.01 8.91
C ILE A 22 0.37 -20.96 7.80
N PRO A 23 0.79 -21.34 6.57
CA PRO A 23 0.97 -20.37 5.50
C PRO A 23 -0.38 -19.76 5.13
N PRO A 24 -0.55 -18.44 5.22
CA PRO A 24 -1.78 -17.83 4.76
C PRO A 24 -1.93 -18.00 3.25
N ALA A 25 -3.17 -18.13 2.79
CA ALA A 25 -3.47 -18.10 1.36
C ALA A 25 -4.14 -16.80 0.99
N PHE A 26 -3.70 -16.29 -0.14
CA PHE A 26 -4.06 -14.97 -0.60
C PHE A 26 -4.38 -15.02 -2.08
N ILE A 27 -5.47 -14.39 -2.50
CA ILE A 27 -5.84 -14.29 -3.91
C ILE A 27 -5.93 -12.82 -4.31
N MET A 28 -5.18 -12.46 -5.37
CA MET A 28 -5.24 -11.16 -6.01
C MET A 28 -6.12 -11.21 -7.26
N ALA A 29 -7.13 -10.36 -7.29
CA ALA A 29 -7.85 -9.97 -8.49
C ALA A 29 -7.33 -8.60 -8.93
N VAL A 30 -6.73 -8.52 -10.12
CA VAL A 30 -6.08 -7.28 -10.59
C VAL A 30 -6.79 -6.75 -11.83
N ASP A 31 -7.13 -5.47 -11.78
CA ASP A 31 -7.82 -4.77 -12.84
C ASP A 31 -6.93 -4.62 -14.08
N ASP A 32 -7.41 -5.22 -15.15
CA ASP A 32 -6.84 -5.15 -16.48
C ASP A 32 -7.76 -4.43 -17.46
N SER A 33 -8.71 -3.62 -16.99
CA SER A 33 -9.64 -2.85 -17.83
C SER A 33 -8.92 -1.78 -18.66
N GLY A 34 -9.61 -1.25 -19.68
CA GLY A 34 -9.02 -0.21 -20.54
C GLY A 34 -8.79 1.14 -19.84
N SER A 35 -9.51 1.46 -18.76
CA SER A 35 -9.30 2.68 -17.96
C SER A 35 -7.99 2.67 -17.17
N MET A 36 -7.36 1.51 -17.03
CA MET A 36 -5.99 1.37 -16.53
C MET A 36 -4.94 2.07 -17.42
N THR A 37 -5.29 2.46 -18.65
CA THR A 37 -4.44 3.29 -19.51
C THR A 37 -4.45 4.78 -19.15
N PHE A 38 -5.37 5.23 -18.29
CA PHE A 38 -5.52 6.64 -17.94
C PHE A 38 -4.33 7.16 -17.14
N GLN A 39 -4.07 8.45 -17.32
CA GLN A 39 -2.94 9.18 -16.72
C GLN A 39 -3.42 10.31 -15.80
N THR A 40 -4.74 10.45 -15.65
CA THR A 40 -5.36 11.46 -14.80
C THR A 40 -6.17 10.84 -13.67
N GLN A 41 -6.31 11.60 -12.59
CA GLN A 41 -7.12 11.27 -11.44
C GLN A 41 -7.76 12.54 -10.86
N PHE A 42 -8.49 13.24 -11.71
CA PHE A 42 -9.24 14.44 -11.33
C PHE A 42 -10.52 14.08 -10.55
N PRO A 43 -11.22 15.05 -9.92
CA PRO A 43 -12.45 14.76 -9.17
C PRO A 43 -13.64 14.26 -9.99
N GLY A 44 -13.61 14.31 -11.32
CA GLY A 44 -14.67 13.76 -12.18
C GLY A 44 -14.67 12.23 -12.21
N ALA A 45 -15.77 11.63 -12.68
CA ALA A 45 -15.90 10.18 -12.83
C ALA A 45 -14.72 9.60 -13.65
N ASP A 46 -14.23 8.41 -13.29
CA ASP A 46 -13.01 7.79 -13.83
C ASP A 46 -11.74 8.67 -13.79
N GLY A 47 -11.71 9.73 -12.99
CA GLY A 47 -10.57 10.63 -12.93
C GLY A 47 -10.46 11.60 -14.12
N GLN A 48 -11.53 11.78 -14.89
CA GLN A 48 -11.53 12.59 -16.11
C GLN A 48 -11.63 14.10 -15.83
N GLY A 49 -11.01 14.90 -16.69
CA GLY A 49 -11.21 16.35 -16.72
C GLY A 49 -12.43 16.70 -17.56
N CYS A 50 -13.17 17.74 -17.17
CA CYS A 50 -14.33 18.22 -17.92
C CYS A 50 -14.17 19.68 -18.35
N TRP A 51 -14.36 19.95 -19.63
CA TRP A 51 -14.35 21.29 -20.20
C TRP A 51 -15.74 21.90 -20.19
N SER A 52 -15.85 23.15 -19.72
CA SER A 52 -17.07 23.95 -19.80
C SER A 52 -17.00 24.86 -21.02
N THR A 53 -17.89 24.67 -21.99
CA THR A 53 -17.98 25.54 -23.18
C THR A 53 -18.51 26.93 -22.86
N ALA A 54 -19.36 27.06 -21.84
CA ALA A 54 -19.91 28.36 -21.43
C ALA A 54 -18.88 29.27 -20.74
N ARG A 55 -17.85 28.69 -20.13
CA ARG A 55 -16.80 29.42 -19.38
C ARG A 55 -15.41 29.26 -19.96
N GLU A 56 -15.29 28.44 -21.01
CA GLU A 56 -14.03 28.09 -21.66
C GLU A 56 -12.94 27.70 -20.66
N SER A 57 -13.30 26.80 -19.73
CA SER A 57 -12.41 26.43 -18.62
C SER A 57 -12.65 25.01 -18.11
N PHE A 58 -11.59 24.41 -17.57
CA PHE A 58 -11.64 23.18 -16.76
C PHE A 58 -12.10 23.43 -15.33
N PHE A 59 -12.21 24.70 -14.92
CA PHE A 59 -12.54 25.09 -13.57
C PHE A 59 -13.93 25.71 -13.49
N SER A 60 -14.50 25.62 -12.29
CA SER A 60 -15.73 26.27 -11.93
C SER A 60 -15.48 27.72 -11.51
N SER A 61 -16.54 28.52 -11.37
CA SER A 61 -16.43 29.89 -10.85
C SER A 61 -15.90 29.93 -9.42
N ALA A 62 -16.07 28.83 -8.66
CA ALA A 62 -15.53 28.66 -7.32
C ALA A 62 -14.07 28.15 -7.31
N GLY A 63 -13.45 27.96 -8.48
CA GLY A 63 -12.06 27.49 -8.60
C GLY A 63 -11.88 25.98 -8.42
N ALA A 64 -12.96 25.20 -8.37
CA ALA A 64 -12.89 23.73 -8.33
C ALA A 64 -12.84 23.15 -9.76
N LEU A 65 -12.17 22.01 -9.95
CA LEU A 65 -12.22 21.30 -11.23
C LEU A 65 -13.66 20.89 -11.56
N ASN A 66 -14.04 21.04 -12.82
CA ASN A 66 -15.36 20.65 -13.30
C ASN A 66 -15.51 19.14 -13.32
N THR A 67 -16.66 18.65 -12.87
CA THR A 67 -17.06 17.24 -12.89
C THR A 67 -18.12 16.94 -13.94
N SER A 68 -18.57 17.95 -14.69
CA SER A 68 -19.58 17.85 -15.74
C SER A 68 -19.26 18.76 -16.93
N GLY A 69 -19.79 18.46 -18.12
CA GLY A 69 -19.57 19.21 -19.36
C GLY A 69 -19.01 18.31 -20.46
N LEU A 70 -18.07 18.83 -21.26
CA LEU A 70 -17.33 18.02 -22.21
C LEU A 70 -16.19 17.29 -21.49
N CYS A 71 -16.50 16.10 -20.99
CA CYS A 71 -15.56 15.26 -20.26
C CYS A 71 -14.75 14.31 -21.18
N GLY A 72 -14.01 13.36 -20.61
CA GLY A 72 -13.17 12.40 -21.32
C GLY A 72 -11.69 12.78 -21.41
N TYR A 73 -11.25 13.83 -20.70
CA TYR A 73 -9.83 14.20 -20.65
C TYR A 73 -9.08 13.32 -19.65
N ASN A 74 -8.49 12.23 -20.14
CA ASN A 74 -7.85 11.19 -19.34
C ASN A 74 -6.33 11.07 -19.54
N HIS A 75 -5.76 11.84 -20.47
CA HIS A 75 -4.36 11.74 -20.85
C HIS A 75 -3.65 13.11 -20.75
N VAL A 76 -2.37 13.08 -20.36
CA VAL A 76 -1.50 14.27 -20.21
C VAL A 76 -0.14 14.07 -20.87
N MET A 77 0.21 12.85 -21.23
CA MET A 77 1.46 12.42 -21.85
C MET A 77 1.21 11.42 -22.97
N VAL A 78 2.21 11.22 -23.81
CA VAL A 78 2.22 10.15 -24.81
C VAL A 78 2.10 8.77 -24.14
N GLY A 79 1.30 7.88 -24.72
CA GLY A 79 1.15 6.52 -24.26
C GLY A 79 -0.12 5.85 -24.79
N PRO A 80 -0.27 4.53 -24.60
CA PRO A 80 -1.44 3.79 -25.05
C PRO A 80 -2.74 4.43 -24.57
N ARG A 81 -3.75 4.46 -25.44
CA ARG A 81 -5.11 4.90 -25.12
C ARG A 81 -6.07 3.79 -25.47
N ILE A 82 -7.11 3.63 -24.65
CA ILE A 82 -8.18 2.67 -24.92
C ILE A 82 -8.91 2.97 -26.24
N ASP A 83 -9.17 4.25 -26.54
CA ASP A 83 -9.86 4.69 -27.75
C ASP A 83 -9.60 6.18 -28.05
N THR A 84 -10.21 6.69 -29.12
CA THR A 84 -10.10 8.10 -29.57
C THR A 84 -11.03 9.06 -28.84
N SER A 85 -12.00 8.58 -28.07
CA SER A 85 -12.87 9.37 -27.21
C SER A 85 -12.18 9.79 -25.91
N ARG A 86 -11.07 9.13 -25.54
CA ARG A 86 -10.22 9.51 -24.42
C ARG A 86 -9.19 10.55 -24.84
N LEU A 87 -9.44 11.76 -24.39
CA LEU A 87 -8.81 12.99 -24.85
C LEU A 87 -7.56 13.31 -24.03
N GLY A 88 -6.61 13.97 -24.68
CA GLY A 88 -5.46 14.56 -24.01
C GLY A 88 -5.75 15.99 -23.57
N VAL A 89 -5.39 16.36 -22.34
CA VAL A 89 -5.31 17.78 -21.95
C VAL A 89 -4.17 18.43 -22.73
N PRO A 90 -4.38 19.57 -23.41
CA PRO A 90 -3.31 20.23 -24.15
C PRO A 90 -2.10 20.51 -23.25
N PRO A 91 -0.87 20.13 -23.64
CA PRO A 91 0.32 20.26 -22.80
C PRO A 91 0.88 21.71 -22.83
N ILE A 92 -0.02 22.67 -22.68
CA ILE A 92 0.21 24.12 -22.63
C ILE A 92 0.34 24.52 -21.16
N ASP A 93 1.19 25.51 -20.87
CA ASP A 93 1.49 25.93 -19.49
C ASP A 93 0.24 26.42 -18.72
N LEU A 94 -0.72 27.02 -19.42
CA LEU A 94 -2.01 27.43 -18.85
C LEU A 94 -2.82 26.25 -18.26
N TYR A 95 -2.57 25.02 -18.71
CA TYR A 95 -3.17 23.80 -18.16
C TYR A 95 -2.20 23.02 -17.28
N GLY A 96 -1.31 23.75 -16.59
CA GLY A 96 -0.29 23.20 -15.70
C GLY A 96 -0.86 22.32 -14.58
N PHE A 97 -2.11 22.55 -14.14
CA PHE A 97 -2.78 21.71 -13.14
C PHE A 97 -2.75 20.22 -13.52
N ALA A 98 -2.89 19.89 -14.80
CA ALA A 98 -2.92 18.49 -15.25
C ALA A 98 -1.58 17.77 -15.07
N ARG A 99 -0.49 18.55 -14.99
CA ARG A 99 0.90 18.12 -14.78
C ARG A 99 1.41 18.50 -13.38
N SER A 100 0.51 18.59 -12.42
CA SER A 100 0.82 18.84 -11.01
C SER A 100 0.27 17.71 -10.14
N ALA A 101 1.12 17.10 -9.31
CA ALA A 101 0.68 16.08 -8.36
C ALA A 101 -0.35 16.59 -7.32
N ALA A 102 -0.48 17.91 -7.16
CA ALA A 102 -1.49 18.51 -6.29
C ALA A 102 -2.92 18.43 -6.85
N TYR A 103 -3.06 18.40 -8.18
CA TYR A 103 -4.36 18.38 -8.88
C TYR A 103 -4.60 17.06 -9.62
N ASN A 104 -3.52 16.43 -10.09
CA ASN A 104 -3.50 15.12 -10.72
C ASN A 104 -2.53 14.20 -9.94
N PRO A 105 -2.97 13.50 -8.89
CA PRO A 105 -2.09 12.73 -8.02
C PRO A 105 -1.31 11.60 -8.73
N THR A 106 -1.80 11.10 -9.87
CA THR A 106 -1.08 10.09 -10.68
C THR A 106 0.08 10.67 -11.48
N TYR A 107 0.18 12.00 -11.57
CA TYR A 107 1.31 12.66 -12.22
C TYR A 107 2.58 12.62 -11.35
N TYR A 108 3.71 12.97 -11.95
CA TYR A 108 5.00 13.03 -11.27
C TYR A 108 4.95 13.92 -10.02
N ASN A 109 5.29 13.33 -8.87
CA ASN A 109 5.50 14.04 -7.62
C ASN A 109 7.00 14.18 -7.35
N PRO A 110 7.57 15.40 -7.36
CA PRO A 110 9.01 15.61 -7.18
C PRO A 110 9.50 15.29 -5.74
N ARG A 111 8.59 14.97 -4.81
CA ARG A 111 8.91 14.58 -3.43
C ARG A 111 8.96 13.05 -3.25
N VAL A 112 8.73 12.28 -4.30
CA VAL A 112 8.71 10.81 -4.30
C VAL A 112 9.86 10.29 -5.14
N VAL A 113 10.53 9.25 -4.64
CA VAL A 113 11.54 8.49 -5.40
C VAL A 113 10.82 7.37 -6.16
N TYR A 114 11.04 7.30 -7.46
CA TYR A 114 10.46 6.30 -8.33
C TYR A 114 11.52 5.28 -8.72
N ASP A 115 11.47 4.12 -8.07
CA ASP A 115 12.37 3.01 -8.36
C ASP A 115 11.84 2.15 -9.50
N PRO A 116 12.70 1.53 -10.32
CA PRO A 116 12.26 0.59 -11.35
C PRO A 116 11.48 -0.62 -10.80
N TRP A 117 10.77 -1.31 -11.70
CA TRP A 117 10.11 -2.58 -11.38
C TRP A 117 11.12 -3.66 -10.97
N ILE A 118 10.61 -4.72 -10.36
CA ILE A 118 11.38 -5.94 -10.10
C ILE A 118 11.19 -6.90 -11.27
N LYS A 119 12.27 -7.58 -11.65
CA LYS A 119 12.31 -8.57 -12.74
C LYS A 119 11.49 -9.80 -12.39
N GLU A 120 11.32 -10.65 -13.39
CA GLU A 120 10.60 -11.92 -13.24
C GLU A 120 11.21 -12.83 -12.17
N ASP A 121 12.50 -12.70 -11.84
CA ASP A 121 13.11 -13.45 -10.74
C ASP A 121 12.58 -13.08 -9.34
N GLY A 122 11.82 -11.98 -9.23
CA GLY A 122 11.29 -11.48 -7.97
C GLY A 122 12.35 -11.00 -6.99
N LYS A 123 13.56 -10.68 -7.48
CA LYS A 123 14.74 -10.31 -6.68
C LYS A 123 15.46 -9.08 -7.25
N GLU A 124 15.70 -9.04 -8.54
CA GLU A 124 16.48 -7.97 -9.18
C GLU A 124 15.63 -6.83 -9.72
N SER A 125 16.15 -5.61 -9.71
CA SER A 125 15.52 -4.46 -10.36
C SER A 125 15.81 -4.41 -11.87
N TRP A 126 14.89 -3.90 -12.69
CA TRP A 126 15.08 -3.70 -14.15
C TRP A 126 16.17 -2.68 -14.49
N GLY A 127 16.63 -1.89 -13.51
CA GLY A 127 17.56 -0.78 -13.73
C GLY A 127 16.86 0.51 -14.14
N ASP A 128 17.55 1.64 -13.97
CA ASP A 128 17.01 2.97 -14.27
C ASP A 128 16.65 3.12 -15.76
N ALA A 129 15.56 3.84 -16.03
CA ALA A 129 15.16 4.18 -17.39
C ALA A 129 16.20 5.13 -18.04
N SER A 130 16.44 4.94 -19.34
CA SER A 130 17.30 5.84 -20.11
C SER A 130 16.75 7.27 -20.09
N THR A 131 17.62 8.27 -19.88
CA THR A 131 17.23 9.69 -19.87
C THR A 131 17.25 10.34 -21.25
N THR A 132 17.85 9.69 -22.25
CA THR A 132 17.95 10.18 -23.64
C THR A 132 17.03 9.43 -24.60
N ALA A 133 16.61 8.22 -24.24
CA ALA A 133 15.69 7.37 -24.97
C ALA A 133 14.78 6.63 -23.97
N THR A 134 13.97 7.37 -23.24
CA THR A 134 13.10 6.85 -22.18
C THR A 134 11.99 5.98 -22.78
N PRO A 135 11.87 4.69 -22.39
CA PRO A 135 10.78 3.83 -22.85
C PRO A 135 9.41 4.39 -22.44
N ILE A 136 8.45 4.43 -23.38
CA ILE A 136 7.05 4.75 -23.05
C ILE A 136 6.46 3.65 -22.15
N ASP A 137 6.83 2.41 -22.42
CA ASP A 137 6.51 1.23 -21.63
C ASP A 137 7.79 0.38 -21.52
N PRO A 138 8.20 -0.05 -20.32
CA PRO A 138 9.44 -0.77 -20.11
C PRO A 138 9.36 -2.24 -20.57
N ARG A 139 8.16 -2.76 -20.87
CA ARG A 139 7.99 -4.17 -21.24
C ARG A 139 8.61 -4.46 -22.61
N PRO A 140 9.24 -5.64 -22.82
CA PRO A 140 9.97 -5.96 -24.04
C PRO A 140 9.11 -5.94 -25.32
N THR A 141 7.80 -6.10 -25.19
CA THR A 141 6.85 -6.01 -26.32
C THR A 141 6.69 -4.60 -26.87
N TYR A 142 7.16 -3.58 -26.14
CA TYR A 142 7.13 -2.18 -26.54
C TYR A 142 8.53 -1.68 -26.86
N THR A 143 8.69 -1.04 -28.03
CA THR A 143 9.98 -0.54 -28.52
C THR A 143 10.04 0.98 -28.60
N ALA A 144 8.91 1.66 -28.40
CA ALA A 144 8.81 3.11 -28.51
C ALA A 144 9.51 3.81 -27.35
N THR A 145 10.40 4.74 -27.70
CA THR A 145 11.16 5.57 -26.75
C THR A 145 11.02 7.05 -27.08
N VAL A 146 11.18 7.91 -26.07
CA VAL A 146 11.10 9.36 -26.22
C VAL A 146 12.26 10.04 -25.49
N ASN A 147 12.76 11.15 -26.06
CA ASN A 147 13.68 12.03 -25.34
C ASN A 147 12.88 13.09 -24.58
N LEU A 148 12.80 12.96 -23.26
CA LEU A 148 11.94 13.80 -22.43
C LEU A 148 12.33 15.28 -22.41
N THR A 149 13.60 15.60 -22.72
CA THR A 149 14.16 16.96 -22.62
C THR A 149 14.05 17.76 -23.93
N GLN A 150 13.61 17.14 -25.02
CA GLN A 150 13.50 17.78 -26.32
C GLN A 150 12.07 18.20 -26.64
N ASN A 151 11.94 19.23 -27.49
CA ASN A 151 10.67 19.58 -28.10
C ASN A 151 10.25 18.50 -29.09
N LEU A 152 9.16 17.80 -28.79
CA LEU A 152 8.70 16.66 -29.56
C LEU A 152 7.29 16.87 -30.09
N ILE A 153 7.10 16.66 -31.40
CA ILE A 153 5.81 16.31 -32.00
C ILE A 153 5.87 14.81 -32.29
N TRP A 154 5.24 14.00 -31.43
CA TRP A 154 5.18 12.57 -31.67
C TRP A 154 4.05 12.31 -32.68
N GLY A 155 4.39 11.77 -33.86
CA GLY A 155 3.48 11.65 -35.01
C GLY A 155 2.37 10.61 -34.87
N ASP A 156 1.95 10.28 -33.66
CA ASP A 156 0.95 9.26 -33.34
C ASP A 156 -0.22 9.88 -32.58
N ARG A 157 -1.43 9.37 -32.82
CA ARG A 157 -2.67 9.90 -32.23
C ARG A 157 -2.69 9.76 -30.70
N SER A 158 -1.91 8.85 -30.14
CA SER A 158 -1.69 8.69 -28.69
C SER A 158 -1.05 9.89 -28.00
N ASP A 159 -0.40 10.80 -28.73
CA ASP A 159 0.13 12.07 -28.21
C ASP A 159 -0.82 13.26 -28.46
N SER A 160 -1.97 13.04 -29.08
CA SER A 160 -2.90 14.12 -29.43
C SER A 160 -3.64 14.68 -28.22
N SER A 161 -3.80 15.99 -28.20
CA SER A 161 -4.59 16.70 -27.21
C SER A 161 -5.83 17.30 -27.86
N ARG A 162 -6.93 17.41 -27.11
CA ARG A 162 -8.16 18.03 -27.64
C ARG A 162 -8.13 19.53 -27.37
N MET A 163 -7.96 20.30 -28.45
CA MET A 163 -8.18 21.74 -28.46
C MET A 163 -9.69 22.03 -28.51
N GLN A 164 -10.11 23.05 -27.77
CA GLN A 164 -11.47 23.60 -27.75
C GLN A 164 -11.43 25.07 -28.18
N ASN A 165 -12.59 25.64 -28.50
CA ASN A 165 -12.68 27.09 -28.68
C ASN A 165 -12.28 27.82 -27.39
N GLY A 166 -11.68 29.00 -27.51
CA GLY A 166 -11.14 29.76 -26.38
C GLY A 166 -9.70 29.40 -25.99
N MET A 167 -9.18 28.24 -26.42
CA MET A 167 -7.83 27.82 -26.08
C MET A 167 -6.78 28.54 -26.95
N VAL A 168 -5.60 28.83 -26.38
CA VAL A 168 -4.51 29.52 -27.10
C VAL A 168 -3.26 28.66 -27.12
N ILE A 169 -2.73 28.37 -28.31
CA ILE A 169 -1.40 27.76 -28.45
C ILE A 169 -0.36 28.89 -28.42
N PRO A 170 0.67 28.84 -27.53
CA PRO A 170 1.65 29.92 -27.42
C PRO A 170 2.37 30.20 -28.75
N VAL A 171 2.65 31.49 -29.01
CA VAL A 171 3.35 31.94 -30.22
C VAL A 171 4.68 31.20 -30.43
N GLY A 172 4.97 30.81 -31.67
CA GLY A 172 6.18 30.07 -32.04
C GLY A 172 6.11 28.56 -31.77
N THR A 173 5.07 28.06 -31.08
CA THR A 173 4.91 26.62 -30.83
C THR A 173 4.52 25.90 -32.10
N ARG A 174 5.24 24.84 -32.45
CA ARG A 174 4.90 23.98 -33.60
C ARG A 174 3.76 23.04 -33.24
N TYR A 175 2.80 22.85 -34.13
CA TYR A 175 1.69 21.92 -33.92
C TYR A 175 1.20 21.28 -35.23
N ARG A 176 0.43 20.21 -35.13
CA ARG A 176 -0.22 19.52 -36.25
C ARG A 176 -1.67 19.19 -35.86
N VAL A 177 -2.59 19.30 -36.82
CA VAL A 177 -4.03 19.15 -36.57
C VAL A 177 -4.54 17.90 -37.29
N TYR A 178 -5.38 17.12 -36.62
CA TYR A 178 -6.10 16.02 -37.26
C TYR A 178 -7.37 16.50 -37.96
N SER A 179 -7.59 16.02 -39.18
CA SER A 179 -8.86 16.09 -39.90
C SER A 179 -9.39 14.67 -40.09
N GLY A 180 -10.28 14.24 -39.20
CA GLY A 180 -10.65 12.83 -39.06
C GLY A 180 -9.42 11.99 -38.65
N ASN A 181 -9.06 11.01 -39.49
CA ASN A 181 -7.88 10.16 -39.29
C ASN A 181 -6.59 10.72 -39.93
N ASN A 182 -6.69 11.78 -40.73
CA ASN A 182 -5.55 12.34 -41.44
C ASN A 182 -4.84 13.38 -40.59
N LEU A 183 -3.52 13.23 -40.41
CA LEU A 183 -2.70 14.21 -39.71
C LEU A 183 -2.14 15.26 -40.68
N GLY A 184 -2.53 16.51 -40.50
CA GLY A 184 -2.10 17.63 -41.33
C GLY A 184 -0.60 17.95 -41.25
N GLY A 185 -0.16 18.93 -42.03
CA GLY A 185 1.21 19.45 -42.01
C GLY A 185 1.58 20.14 -40.69
N THR A 186 2.87 20.39 -40.47
CA THR A 186 3.32 21.15 -39.30
C THR A 186 3.09 22.63 -39.50
N GLN A 187 2.46 23.26 -38.51
CA GLN A 187 2.15 24.67 -38.43
C GLN A 187 2.91 25.31 -37.27
N THR A 188 3.02 26.65 -37.29
CA THR A 188 3.58 27.44 -36.19
C THR A 188 2.49 28.35 -35.65
N ALA A 189 2.24 28.29 -34.35
CA ALA A 189 1.21 29.10 -33.70
C ALA A 189 1.61 30.58 -33.69
N ASN A 190 0.63 31.44 -33.95
CA ASN A 190 0.74 32.90 -33.89
C ASN A 190 0.29 33.48 -32.53
N GLY A 191 -0.17 32.63 -31.61
CA GLY A 191 -0.73 33.06 -30.32
C GLY A 191 -2.19 33.51 -30.37
N SER A 192 -2.91 33.31 -31.48
CA SER A 192 -4.34 33.62 -31.54
C SER A 192 -5.17 32.54 -30.84
N GLU A 193 -6.35 32.95 -30.40
CA GLU A 193 -7.36 32.04 -29.89
C GLU A 193 -7.78 31.01 -30.95
N TRP A 194 -8.00 29.78 -30.49
CA TRP A 194 -8.50 28.70 -31.31
C TRP A 194 -10.00 28.89 -31.55
N THR A 195 -10.40 29.01 -32.81
CA THR A 195 -11.82 29.22 -33.19
C THR A 195 -12.34 28.16 -34.17
N ALA A 196 -11.51 27.15 -34.49
CA ALA A 196 -11.81 26.14 -35.50
C ALA A 196 -12.74 25.00 -35.02
N GLY A 197 -13.31 25.12 -33.82
CA GLY A 197 -14.08 24.07 -33.17
C GLY A 197 -13.20 22.97 -32.53
N PRO A 198 -13.80 21.96 -31.90
CA PRO A 198 -13.07 20.91 -31.20
C PRO A 198 -12.20 20.09 -32.18
N ALA A 199 -10.90 20.03 -31.94
CA ALA A 199 -9.96 19.33 -32.83
C ALA A 199 -8.86 18.60 -32.04
N ASP A 200 -8.43 17.44 -32.54
CA ASP A 200 -7.29 16.73 -31.98
C ASP A 200 -6.00 17.32 -32.58
N VAL A 201 -5.08 17.74 -31.72
CA VAL A 201 -3.87 18.48 -32.08
C VAL A 201 -2.66 17.88 -31.39
N LEU A 202 -1.61 17.65 -32.16
CA LEU A 202 -0.27 17.34 -31.65
C LEU A 202 0.47 18.65 -31.44
N ILE A 203 0.95 18.90 -30.23
CA ILE A 203 1.62 20.15 -29.84
C ILE A 203 3.07 19.84 -29.46
N SER A 204 4.01 20.56 -30.08
CA SER A 204 5.44 20.45 -29.77
C SER A 204 5.72 20.97 -28.37
N THR A 205 6.25 20.11 -27.50
CA THR A 205 6.59 20.51 -26.13
C THR A 205 7.68 19.62 -25.54
N VAL A 206 8.35 20.12 -24.51
CA VAL A 206 9.23 19.34 -23.64
C VAL A 206 8.36 18.52 -22.68
N ARG A 207 8.71 17.25 -22.46
CA ARG A 207 7.88 16.31 -21.67
C ARG A 207 8.28 16.25 -20.20
N SER A 208 9.54 16.53 -19.88
CA SER A 208 10.05 16.58 -18.50
C SER A 208 9.62 17.84 -17.73
N VAL A 209 8.31 18.14 -17.74
CA VAL A 209 7.71 19.32 -17.12
C VAL A 209 6.79 18.90 -15.97
N PHE A 210 6.87 19.59 -14.84
CA PHE A 210 5.90 19.45 -13.75
C PHE A 210 5.58 20.81 -13.12
N PHE A 211 4.49 20.85 -12.35
CA PHE A 211 4.01 22.06 -11.71
C PHE A 211 3.77 21.86 -10.20
N THR A 212 4.04 22.88 -9.41
CA THR A 212 3.72 22.90 -7.96
C THR A 212 2.86 24.11 -7.61
N PRO A 213 2.02 24.04 -6.55
CA PRO A 213 1.26 25.19 -6.07
C PRO A 213 2.14 26.42 -5.83
N TYR A 214 1.66 27.60 -6.24
CA TYR A 214 2.24 28.90 -5.91
C TYR A 214 1.49 29.49 -4.70
N THR A 215 2.22 29.86 -3.65
CA THR A 215 1.69 30.68 -2.55
C THR A 215 2.42 32.01 -2.43
N SER A 216 3.73 32.01 -2.73
CA SER A 216 4.56 33.20 -2.66
C SER A 216 5.83 33.03 -3.51
N ASN A 217 6.52 34.13 -3.80
CA ASN A 217 7.83 34.10 -4.46
C ASN A 217 8.91 33.33 -3.66
N ASN A 218 8.68 33.11 -2.36
CA ASN A 218 9.62 32.47 -1.44
C ASN A 218 9.30 31.00 -1.19
N ASP A 219 8.36 30.40 -1.93
CA ASP A 219 8.01 28.98 -1.76
C ASP A 219 9.27 28.11 -1.86
N PRO A 220 9.48 27.13 -0.99
CA PRO A 220 10.66 26.27 -1.05
C PRO A 220 10.66 25.46 -2.35
N PHE A 221 11.85 25.16 -2.87
CA PHE A 221 11.98 24.18 -3.94
C PHE A 221 11.49 22.80 -3.45
N PRO A 222 10.91 21.97 -4.33
CA PRO A 222 10.65 20.58 -3.98
C PRO A 222 11.96 19.86 -3.66
N VAL A 223 11.88 18.88 -2.77
CA VAL A 223 13.05 18.12 -2.29
C VAL A 223 12.86 16.67 -2.67
N LEU A 224 13.78 16.13 -3.47
CA LEU A 224 13.84 14.70 -3.76
C LEU A 224 14.54 14.00 -2.57
N PRO A 225 13.93 12.99 -1.93
CA PRO A 225 14.61 12.22 -0.90
C PRO A 225 15.94 11.65 -1.43
N GLY A 226 17.04 11.90 -0.70
CA GLY A 226 18.39 11.49 -1.12
C GLY A 226 19.13 12.48 -2.03
N SER A 227 18.45 13.47 -2.63
CA SER A 227 19.09 14.51 -3.45
C SER A 227 18.42 15.87 -3.25
N VAL A 228 18.83 16.57 -2.17
CA VAL A 228 18.13 17.75 -1.65
C VAL A 228 18.06 18.92 -2.65
N ASN A 229 19.05 19.01 -3.55
CA ASN A 229 19.16 20.10 -4.52
C ASN A 229 18.80 19.69 -5.95
N ALA A 230 18.16 18.52 -6.14
CA ALA A 230 17.86 17.96 -7.46
C ALA A 230 17.11 18.93 -8.39
N TYR A 231 16.33 19.88 -7.83
CA TYR A 231 15.51 20.83 -8.59
C TYR A 231 15.97 22.29 -8.48
N ASN A 232 17.06 22.59 -7.76
CA ASN A 232 17.46 23.98 -7.53
C ASN A 232 17.97 24.69 -8.79
N SER A 233 18.52 23.93 -9.74
CA SER A 233 19.01 24.41 -11.04
C SER A 233 17.97 24.29 -12.17
N VAL A 234 16.79 23.75 -11.86
CA VAL A 234 15.70 23.60 -12.84
C VAL A 234 14.98 24.94 -12.97
N ASP A 235 15.02 25.53 -14.18
CA ASP A 235 14.45 26.84 -14.51
C ASP A 235 14.76 27.92 -13.47
N THR A 236 16.01 28.39 -13.41
CA THR A 236 16.42 29.50 -12.55
C THR A 236 16.50 30.80 -13.36
N PRO A 237 15.71 31.86 -13.05
CA PRO A 237 14.70 31.94 -12.00
C PRO A 237 13.42 31.15 -12.35
N ARG A 238 12.71 30.65 -11.31
CA ARG A 238 11.48 29.86 -11.48
C ARG A 238 10.43 30.62 -12.26
N ILE A 239 9.72 29.92 -13.15
CA ILE A 239 8.67 30.50 -13.98
C ILE A 239 7.33 30.39 -13.23
N ARG A 240 6.75 31.52 -12.86
CA ARG A 240 5.36 31.60 -12.38
C ARG A 240 4.42 31.62 -13.57
N VAL A 241 3.46 30.70 -13.61
CA VAL A 241 2.43 30.64 -14.66
C VAL A 241 1.10 31.05 -14.07
N ALA A 242 0.57 32.17 -14.55
CA ALA A 242 -0.68 32.72 -14.08
C ALA A 242 -1.89 31.88 -14.51
N ASN A 243 -2.87 31.73 -13.63
CA ASN A 243 -4.13 31.00 -13.86
C ASN A 243 -3.98 29.52 -14.27
N ALA A 244 -2.82 28.91 -14.00
CA ALA A 244 -2.50 27.54 -14.42
C ALA A 244 -3.34 26.45 -13.71
N CYS A 245 -4.04 26.82 -12.62
CA CYS A 245 -5.01 26.00 -11.90
C CYS A 245 -6.39 26.66 -11.78
N GLY A 246 -6.76 27.47 -12.78
CA GLY A 246 -8.01 28.23 -12.79
C GLY A 246 -7.80 29.70 -12.48
N GLN A 247 -8.85 30.50 -12.62
CA GLN A 247 -8.77 31.95 -12.46
C GLN A 247 -8.27 32.34 -11.06
N GLY A 248 -7.22 33.16 -11.00
CA GLY A 248 -6.56 33.59 -9.76
C GLY A 248 -5.68 32.53 -9.10
N CYS A 249 -5.49 31.38 -9.75
CA CYS A 249 -4.71 30.26 -9.23
C CYS A 249 -3.46 30.02 -10.07
N ASP A 250 -2.30 30.32 -9.49
CA ASP A 250 -1.02 30.26 -10.16
C ASP A 250 -0.22 29.02 -9.77
N LEU A 251 0.69 28.60 -10.64
CA LEU A 251 1.60 27.47 -10.38
C LEU A 251 3.04 27.86 -10.70
N TRP A 252 3.98 27.24 -9.98
CA TRP A 252 5.38 27.19 -10.38
C TRP A 252 5.58 26.13 -11.45
N LYS A 253 6.21 26.49 -12.56
CA LYS A 253 6.63 25.57 -13.61
C LYS A 253 8.08 25.14 -13.40
N TYR A 254 8.34 23.86 -13.62
CA TYR A 254 9.66 23.27 -13.62
C TYR A 254 9.87 22.44 -14.89
N THR A 255 10.85 22.82 -15.72
CA THR A 255 11.27 22.11 -16.93
C THR A 255 12.61 21.43 -16.66
N ILE A 256 12.58 20.14 -16.33
CA ILE A 256 13.79 19.38 -15.99
C ILE A 256 14.65 19.23 -17.25
N ASN A 257 15.86 19.75 -17.20
CA ASN A 257 16.83 19.72 -18.29
C ASN A 257 17.83 18.55 -18.15
N ALA A 258 18.64 18.34 -19.18
CA ALA A 258 19.63 17.26 -19.22
C ALA A 258 20.75 17.38 -18.17
N SER A 259 21.02 18.58 -17.64
CA SER A 259 22.04 18.79 -16.61
C SER A 259 21.57 18.43 -15.20
N SER A 260 20.26 18.31 -14.98
CA SER A 260 19.67 17.93 -13.69
C SER A 260 19.53 16.41 -13.59
N THR A 261 20.67 15.71 -13.48
CA THR A 261 20.75 14.24 -13.67
C THR A 261 19.82 13.44 -12.75
N ASP A 262 19.79 13.75 -11.45
CA ASP A 262 18.98 13.02 -10.47
C ASP A 262 17.48 13.26 -10.71
N ALA A 263 17.09 14.52 -10.91
CA ALA A 263 15.71 14.88 -11.22
C ALA A 263 15.22 14.27 -12.52
N LEU A 264 16.07 14.26 -13.56
CA LEU A 264 15.73 13.69 -14.86
C LEU A 264 15.63 12.18 -14.81
N ARG A 265 16.52 11.51 -14.08
CA ARG A 265 16.45 10.06 -13.84
C ARG A 265 15.17 9.68 -13.09
N ASN A 266 14.85 10.39 -12.02
CA ASN A 266 13.62 10.14 -11.26
C ASN A 266 12.35 10.36 -12.11
N PHE A 267 12.34 11.42 -12.93
CA PHE A 267 11.24 11.67 -13.87
C PHE A 267 11.16 10.59 -14.96
N ALA A 268 12.29 10.15 -15.51
CA ALA A 268 12.34 9.07 -16.51
C ALA A 268 11.83 7.75 -15.93
N ASN A 269 12.22 7.42 -14.69
CA ASN A 269 11.72 6.24 -13.99
C ASN A 269 10.21 6.33 -13.75
N TRP A 270 9.70 7.48 -13.26
CA TRP A 270 8.25 7.70 -13.16
C TRP A 270 7.56 7.50 -14.51
N PHE A 271 8.05 8.15 -15.57
CA PHE A 271 7.45 8.11 -16.89
C PHE A 271 7.37 6.67 -17.43
N SER A 272 8.47 5.92 -17.37
CA SER A 272 8.52 4.54 -17.85
C SER A 272 7.74 3.60 -16.95
N PHE A 273 7.99 3.58 -15.63
CA PHE A 273 7.50 2.52 -14.74
C PHE A 273 6.17 2.86 -14.03
N TYR A 274 5.71 4.11 -14.06
CA TYR A 274 4.55 4.56 -13.26
C TYR A 274 3.58 5.49 -14.00
N GLY A 275 3.93 5.97 -15.20
CA GLY A 275 3.24 7.08 -15.88
C GLY A 275 1.77 6.86 -16.27
N ASN A 276 1.18 5.70 -15.98
CA ASN A 276 -0.25 5.44 -16.04
C ASN A 276 -0.66 4.45 -14.94
N ARG A 277 -1.97 4.26 -14.73
CA ARG A 277 -2.52 3.39 -13.67
C ARG A 277 -2.00 1.95 -13.78
N ASN A 278 -2.01 1.35 -14.98
CA ASN A 278 -1.54 -0.02 -15.22
C ASN A 278 -0.09 -0.21 -14.74
N LYS A 279 0.81 0.67 -15.19
CA LYS A 279 2.23 0.59 -14.86
C LYS A 279 2.49 0.82 -13.37
N ALA A 280 1.74 1.74 -12.76
CA ALA A 280 1.81 1.98 -11.32
C ALA A 280 1.39 0.75 -10.48
N ILE A 281 0.36 0.00 -10.91
CA ILE A 281 -0.02 -1.26 -10.25
C ILE A 281 1.07 -2.31 -10.40
N VAL A 282 1.61 -2.50 -11.61
CA VAL A 282 2.71 -3.46 -11.83
C VAL A 282 3.90 -3.13 -10.93
N ALA A 283 4.23 -1.85 -10.78
CA ALA A 283 5.27 -1.42 -9.88
C ALA A 283 4.97 -1.77 -8.41
N GLY A 284 3.76 -1.45 -7.93
CA GLY A 284 3.35 -1.76 -6.55
C GLY A 284 3.35 -3.26 -6.25
N LEU A 285 2.83 -4.08 -7.17
CA LEU A 285 2.79 -5.53 -7.06
C LEU A 285 4.19 -6.16 -7.06
N THR A 286 5.02 -5.83 -8.05
CA THR A 286 6.36 -6.44 -8.16
C THR A 286 7.28 -6.04 -7.01
N ARG A 287 7.16 -4.82 -6.50
CA ARG A 287 8.02 -4.31 -5.42
C ARG A 287 7.60 -4.76 -4.02
N SER A 288 6.30 -4.90 -3.76
CA SER A 288 5.80 -5.36 -2.44
C SER A 288 6.12 -6.83 -2.17
N LEU A 289 6.13 -7.67 -3.21
CA LEU A 289 6.32 -9.11 -3.05
C LEU A 289 7.79 -9.55 -2.93
N VAL A 290 8.76 -8.62 -2.86
CA VAL A 290 10.19 -8.96 -2.78
C VAL A 290 10.54 -9.58 -1.42
N ASN A 291 10.11 -8.93 -0.34
CA ASN A 291 10.50 -9.26 1.04
C ASN A 291 9.43 -10.10 1.77
N VAL A 292 8.48 -10.69 1.03
CA VAL A 292 7.43 -11.51 1.64
C VAL A 292 7.98 -12.85 2.09
N ARG A 293 7.29 -13.44 3.08
CA ARG A 293 7.64 -14.74 3.62
C ARG A 293 7.66 -15.81 2.53
N GLN A 294 8.61 -16.73 2.62
CA GLN A 294 8.80 -17.80 1.65
C GLN A 294 7.66 -18.84 1.69
N ASP A 295 6.90 -18.91 2.78
CA ASP A 295 5.76 -19.81 2.93
C ASP A 295 4.43 -19.22 2.39
N LEU A 296 4.41 -17.94 1.99
CA LEU A 296 3.20 -17.29 1.46
C LEU A 296 2.72 -17.97 0.16
N ARG A 297 1.42 -18.27 0.10
CA ARG A 297 0.75 -18.82 -1.10
C ARG A 297 -0.15 -17.77 -1.74
N VAL A 298 0.09 -17.50 -3.02
CA VAL A 298 -0.55 -16.42 -3.78
C VAL A 298 -1.23 -16.97 -5.03
N GLY A 299 -2.54 -16.74 -5.14
CA GLY A 299 -3.29 -16.82 -6.38
C GLY A 299 -3.34 -15.46 -7.05
N TYR A 300 -3.26 -15.42 -8.37
CA TYR A 300 -3.34 -14.19 -9.15
C TYR A 300 -4.16 -14.42 -10.40
N PHE A 301 -5.10 -13.53 -10.67
CA PHE A 301 -5.79 -13.47 -11.94
C PHE A 301 -6.24 -12.03 -12.24
N ARG A 302 -6.49 -11.77 -13.51
CA ARG A 302 -7.03 -10.48 -13.96
C ARG A 302 -8.55 -10.48 -13.85
N ILE A 303 -9.17 -9.35 -13.53
CA ILE A 303 -10.64 -9.29 -13.32
C ILE A 303 -11.43 -9.77 -14.55
N ASN A 304 -10.94 -9.50 -15.78
CA ASN A 304 -11.59 -9.98 -17.00
C ASN A 304 -11.45 -11.50 -17.21
N GLN A 305 -10.69 -12.20 -16.36
CA GLN A 305 -10.59 -13.67 -16.31
C GLN A 305 -11.52 -14.30 -15.26
N HIS A 306 -12.39 -13.55 -14.60
CA HIS A 306 -13.27 -14.07 -13.54
C HIS A 306 -14.06 -15.33 -13.97
N ALA A 307 -14.57 -15.36 -15.19
CA ALA A 307 -15.33 -16.50 -15.74
C ALA A 307 -14.47 -17.76 -15.96
N SER A 308 -13.14 -17.66 -15.87
CA SER A 308 -12.25 -18.82 -15.87
C SER A 308 -12.06 -19.42 -14.46
N PHE A 309 -12.62 -18.80 -13.42
CA PHE A 309 -12.44 -19.17 -12.02
C PHE A 309 -13.75 -19.05 -11.20
N ASP A 310 -14.90 -19.03 -11.87
CA ASP A 310 -16.23 -18.85 -11.27
C ASP A 310 -16.88 -20.17 -10.79
N SER A 311 -16.10 -21.26 -10.78
CA SER A 311 -16.48 -22.57 -10.25
C SER A 311 -15.33 -23.22 -9.48
N VAL A 312 -15.67 -24.08 -8.52
CA VAL A 312 -14.69 -24.90 -7.77
C VAL A 312 -13.96 -25.92 -8.67
N SER A 313 -14.50 -26.24 -9.85
CA SER A 313 -13.83 -27.09 -10.85
C SER A 313 -12.74 -26.35 -11.62
N ASP A 314 -12.84 -25.03 -11.72
CA ASP A 314 -11.95 -24.20 -12.53
C ASP A 314 -10.85 -23.63 -11.63
N ALA A 315 -9.83 -24.46 -11.47
CA ALA A 315 -8.81 -24.28 -10.46
C ALA A 315 -7.86 -23.12 -10.75
N LEU A 316 -7.94 -22.05 -9.95
CA LEU A 316 -6.88 -21.04 -9.85
C LEU A 316 -5.58 -21.65 -9.30
N PRO A 317 -4.43 -21.50 -9.99
CA PRO A 317 -3.14 -21.93 -9.47
C PRO A 317 -2.66 -21.07 -8.29
N MET A 318 -2.30 -21.74 -7.19
CA MET A 318 -1.68 -21.10 -6.03
C MET A 318 -0.15 -21.24 -6.09
N ARG A 319 0.56 -20.11 -6.05
CA ARG A 319 2.02 -20.02 -6.17
C ARG A 319 2.67 -19.76 -4.81
N THR A 320 3.64 -20.58 -4.45
CA THR A 320 4.40 -20.45 -3.21
C THR A 320 5.60 -19.55 -3.45
N MET A 321 5.74 -18.49 -2.66
CA MET A 321 6.79 -17.49 -2.84
C MET A 321 8.20 -18.03 -2.58
N GLY A 322 8.33 -19.12 -1.81
CA GLY A 322 9.57 -19.83 -1.52
C GLY A 322 10.12 -20.67 -2.67
N ASN A 323 9.31 -20.90 -3.70
CA ASN A 323 9.72 -21.66 -4.86
C ASN A 323 10.07 -20.70 -5.99
N ASP A 324 11.34 -20.66 -6.40
CA ASP A 324 11.83 -19.72 -7.43
C ASP A 324 11.06 -19.83 -8.76
N THR A 325 10.66 -21.04 -9.18
CA THR A 325 9.88 -21.25 -10.42
C THR A 325 8.47 -20.68 -10.29
N GLN A 326 7.80 -20.91 -9.16
CA GLN A 326 6.45 -20.39 -8.92
C GLN A 326 6.46 -18.88 -8.69
N ARG A 327 7.44 -18.35 -7.93
CA ARG A 327 7.68 -16.91 -7.80
C ARG A 327 7.88 -16.29 -9.18
N LYS A 328 8.72 -16.90 -10.02
CA LYS A 328 8.96 -16.40 -11.38
C LYS A 328 7.69 -16.36 -12.23
N ALA A 329 6.88 -17.41 -12.18
CA ALA A 329 5.61 -17.46 -12.90
C ALA A 329 4.64 -16.36 -12.43
N LEU A 330 4.58 -16.07 -11.12
CA LEU A 330 3.75 -14.98 -10.59
C LEU A 330 4.23 -13.62 -11.12
N TYR A 331 5.53 -13.34 -11.03
CA TYR A 331 6.09 -12.07 -11.49
C TYR A 331 5.93 -11.85 -12.99
N ALA A 332 6.11 -12.90 -13.80
CA ALA A 332 5.85 -12.83 -15.22
C ALA A 332 4.39 -12.43 -15.52
N GLU A 333 3.41 -12.97 -14.79
CA GLU A 333 2.00 -12.60 -14.95
C GLU A 333 1.68 -11.18 -14.50
N MET A 334 2.30 -10.70 -13.41
CA MET A 334 2.15 -9.32 -12.95
C MET A 334 2.75 -8.33 -13.95
N ILE A 335 3.94 -8.63 -14.50
CA ILE A 335 4.60 -7.79 -15.51
C ILE A 335 3.81 -7.79 -16.82
N ALA A 336 3.19 -8.92 -17.19
CA ALA A 336 2.39 -9.06 -18.38
C ALA A 336 0.98 -8.45 -18.29
N LEU A 337 0.63 -7.77 -17.18
CA LEU A 337 -0.70 -7.20 -16.94
C LEU A 337 -1.14 -6.27 -18.08
N THR A 338 -2.19 -6.67 -18.80
CA THR A 338 -2.80 -5.92 -19.89
C THR A 338 -3.72 -4.80 -19.38
N ALA A 339 -4.22 -3.96 -20.30
CA ALA A 339 -5.19 -2.90 -20.02
C ALA A 339 -6.23 -2.84 -21.15
N SER A 340 -7.19 -3.78 -21.14
CA SER A 340 -8.23 -3.99 -22.13
C SER A 340 -9.49 -4.60 -21.50
N GLY A 341 -10.67 -4.23 -21.99
CA GLY A 341 -11.94 -4.82 -21.55
C GLY A 341 -12.68 -3.97 -20.51
N GLY A 342 -13.72 -4.56 -19.92
CA GLY A 342 -14.54 -3.94 -18.89
C GLY A 342 -13.95 -4.11 -17.48
N THR A 343 -14.72 -3.74 -16.47
CA THR A 343 -14.30 -3.74 -15.06
C THR A 343 -15.26 -4.58 -14.19
N PRO A 344 -15.34 -5.92 -14.39
CA PRO A 344 -16.25 -6.81 -13.66
C PRO A 344 -15.74 -7.13 -12.24
N ASN A 345 -15.59 -6.10 -11.41
CA ASN A 345 -14.98 -6.21 -10.09
C ASN A 345 -15.76 -7.17 -9.17
N ARG A 346 -17.09 -7.09 -9.18
CA ARG A 346 -17.97 -7.90 -8.30
C ARG A 346 -17.83 -9.39 -8.63
N GLU A 347 -17.87 -9.71 -9.92
CA GLU A 347 -17.74 -11.07 -10.41
C GLU A 347 -16.34 -11.63 -10.13
N ALA A 348 -15.29 -10.80 -10.26
CA ALA A 348 -13.93 -11.20 -9.90
C ALA A 348 -13.79 -11.52 -8.41
N VAL A 349 -14.34 -10.70 -7.52
CA VAL A 349 -14.30 -10.97 -6.07
C VAL A 349 -15.10 -12.24 -5.71
N ASN A 350 -16.26 -12.45 -6.33
CA ASN A 350 -17.01 -13.70 -6.16
C ASN A 350 -16.22 -14.92 -6.66
N ALA A 351 -15.59 -14.84 -7.84
CA ALA A 351 -14.73 -15.90 -8.36
C ALA A 351 -13.59 -16.21 -7.39
N ALA A 352 -12.89 -15.18 -6.86
CA ALA A 352 -11.86 -15.36 -5.84
C ALA A 352 -12.41 -16.06 -4.57
N GLY A 353 -13.60 -15.68 -4.11
CA GLY A 353 -14.27 -16.32 -2.97
C GLY A 353 -14.60 -17.79 -3.20
N ILE A 354 -15.10 -18.14 -4.39
CA ILE A 354 -15.38 -19.54 -4.79
C ILE A 354 -14.11 -20.38 -4.72
N GLN A 355 -12.96 -19.84 -5.12
CA GLN A 355 -11.70 -20.58 -5.08
C GLN A 355 -11.31 -21.03 -3.65
N PHE A 356 -11.67 -20.28 -2.60
CA PHE A 356 -11.43 -20.70 -1.22
C PHE A 356 -12.33 -21.84 -0.72
N GLN A 357 -13.39 -22.17 -1.45
CA GLN A 357 -14.29 -23.30 -1.13
C GLN A 357 -13.78 -24.63 -1.70
N ARG A 358 -12.77 -24.60 -2.57
CA ARG A 358 -12.20 -25.78 -3.23
C ARG A 358 -11.56 -26.78 -2.26
N THR A 359 -11.76 -28.06 -2.53
CA THR A 359 -11.24 -29.18 -1.71
C THR A 359 -10.13 -29.98 -2.41
N ASP A 360 -9.72 -29.58 -3.61
CA ASP A 360 -8.67 -30.27 -4.37
C ASP A 360 -7.27 -30.04 -3.77
N THR A 361 -6.29 -30.77 -4.28
CA THR A 361 -4.90 -30.72 -3.81
C THR A 361 -4.25 -29.35 -3.98
N GLY A 362 -4.70 -28.55 -4.95
CA GLY A 362 -4.24 -27.19 -5.21
C GLY A 362 -5.02 -26.11 -4.47
N SER A 363 -5.99 -26.47 -3.62
CA SER A 363 -6.86 -25.51 -2.94
C SER A 363 -6.10 -24.43 -2.15
N PRO A 364 -6.63 -23.20 -2.07
CA PRO A 364 -6.04 -22.14 -1.25
C PRO A 364 -6.00 -22.53 0.24
N ILE A 365 -7.07 -23.12 0.78
CA ILE A 365 -7.14 -23.51 2.19
C ILE A 365 -6.56 -24.91 2.39
N GLN A 366 -5.46 -25.00 3.15
CA GLN A 366 -4.84 -26.28 3.50
C GLN A 366 -5.12 -26.70 4.95
N PHE A 367 -5.35 -25.73 5.84
CA PHE A 367 -5.50 -25.98 7.28
C PHE A 367 -6.71 -25.26 7.86
N ALA A 368 -7.33 -25.85 8.89
CA ALA A 368 -8.51 -25.32 9.56
C ALA A 368 -8.27 -24.01 10.35
N CYS A 369 -7.02 -23.72 10.67
CA CYS A 369 -6.57 -22.53 11.40
C CYS A 369 -5.98 -21.45 10.48
N GLN A 370 -6.11 -21.61 9.16
CA GLN A 370 -5.53 -20.70 8.17
C GLN A 370 -6.32 -19.40 8.05
N LYS A 371 -5.62 -18.27 8.01
CA LYS A 371 -6.19 -16.97 7.64
C LYS A 371 -6.15 -16.81 6.13
N ASN A 372 -7.23 -16.26 5.57
CA ASN A 372 -7.43 -16.16 4.13
C ASN A 372 -7.84 -14.74 3.75
N ALA A 373 -7.30 -14.25 2.63
CA ALA A 373 -7.58 -12.90 2.18
C ALA A 373 -7.78 -12.83 0.66
N VAL A 374 -8.69 -11.95 0.25
CA VAL A 374 -8.88 -11.55 -1.15
C VAL A 374 -8.51 -10.09 -1.26
N MET A 375 -7.73 -9.75 -2.28
CA MET A 375 -7.39 -8.36 -2.59
C MET A 375 -7.81 -8.02 -4.01
N LEU A 376 -8.57 -6.93 -4.12
CA LEU A 376 -8.97 -6.36 -5.39
C LEU A 376 -8.13 -5.11 -5.64
N PHE A 377 -7.36 -5.11 -6.72
CA PHE A 377 -6.70 -3.91 -7.23
C PHE A 377 -7.51 -3.37 -8.38
N THR A 378 -8.06 -2.17 -8.27
CA THR A 378 -8.91 -1.56 -9.32
C THR A 378 -8.77 -0.04 -9.34
N ASP A 379 -9.19 0.61 -10.41
CA ASP A 379 -9.34 2.06 -10.43
C ASP A 379 -10.69 2.55 -9.84
N GLY A 380 -11.54 1.62 -9.40
CA GLY A 380 -12.67 1.87 -8.50
C GLY A 380 -14.05 1.89 -9.14
N TYR A 381 -14.13 1.90 -10.47
CA TYR A 381 -15.40 2.02 -11.19
C TYR A 381 -15.82 0.70 -11.83
N ASN A 382 -17.02 0.23 -11.52
CA ASN A 382 -17.61 -0.96 -12.16
C ASN A 382 -18.48 -0.55 -13.34
N ASN A 383 -18.36 -1.25 -14.48
CA ASN A 383 -19.13 -0.94 -15.71
C ASN A 383 -19.94 -2.13 -16.24
N ASN A 384 -20.16 -3.17 -15.41
CA ASN A 384 -20.97 -4.33 -15.78
C ASN A 384 -22.24 -4.46 -14.88
N PRO A 385 -23.37 -3.82 -15.26
CA PRO A 385 -24.62 -3.87 -14.50
C PRO A 385 -25.34 -5.23 -14.58
N GLY A 386 -25.06 -6.01 -15.63
CA GLY A 386 -25.83 -7.21 -15.97
C GLY A 386 -25.33 -8.49 -15.28
N GLY A 387 -24.10 -8.50 -14.78
CA GLY A 387 -23.55 -9.63 -14.05
C GLY A 387 -24.18 -9.76 -12.66
N SER A 388 -24.81 -10.90 -12.41
CA SER A 388 -25.19 -11.31 -11.06
C SER A 388 -24.08 -12.20 -10.51
N ALA A 389 -23.22 -11.64 -9.65
CA ALA A 389 -22.39 -12.45 -8.76
C ALA A 389 -23.26 -13.25 -7.76
N GLY A 390 -24.53 -12.85 -7.59
CA GLY A 390 -25.60 -13.71 -7.09
C GLY A 390 -25.64 -13.83 -5.56
N ALA A 391 -25.11 -12.85 -4.84
CA ALA A 391 -25.29 -12.75 -3.38
C ALA A 391 -26.54 -11.90 -3.09
N THR A 392 -27.51 -12.49 -2.40
CA THR A 392 -28.62 -11.72 -1.79
C THR A 392 -28.15 -11.09 -0.49
N ASN A 393 -28.76 -10.00 -0.08
CA ASN A 393 -28.52 -9.33 1.19
C ASN A 393 -28.66 -10.29 2.38
N ALA A 394 -29.65 -11.19 2.32
CA ALA A 394 -29.85 -12.23 3.33
C ALA A 394 -28.68 -13.23 3.43
N GLN A 395 -27.98 -13.50 2.32
CA GLN A 395 -26.76 -14.33 2.30
C GLN A 395 -25.51 -13.50 2.64
N GLY A 396 -25.54 -12.22 2.31
CA GLY A 396 -24.53 -11.22 2.58
C GLY A 396 -24.70 -10.60 3.95
N ASP A 397 -24.86 -9.27 4.01
CA ASP A 397 -24.70 -8.50 5.24
C ASP A 397 -25.98 -8.20 6.03
N GLY A 398 -27.16 -8.56 5.51
CA GLY A 398 -28.45 -8.19 6.09
C GLY A 398 -28.70 -8.70 7.51
N GLY A 399 -27.96 -9.73 7.94
CA GLY A 399 -27.99 -10.25 9.32
C GLY A 399 -26.92 -9.67 10.26
N MET A 400 -25.99 -8.85 9.77
CA MET A 400 -24.81 -8.39 10.53
C MET A 400 -25.10 -7.17 11.41
N GLY A 401 -26.18 -6.43 11.10
CA GLY A 401 -26.53 -5.17 11.75
C GLY A 401 -25.56 -4.02 11.46
N PRO A 402 -25.83 -2.80 11.94
CA PRO A 402 -24.93 -1.65 11.75
C PRO A 402 -23.57 -1.88 12.43
N PRO A 403 -22.45 -1.44 11.84
CA PRO A 403 -22.31 -0.63 10.62
C PRO A 403 -22.29 -1.44 9.29
N PHE A 404 -22.57 -2.74 9.33
CA PHE A 404 -22.31 -3.67 8.22
C PHE A 404 -23.51 -3.88 7.30
N SER A 405 -24.72 -3.95 7.83
CA SER A 405 -25.90 -4.29 7.02
C SER A 405 -26.39 -3.12 6.16
N ASP A 406 -26.78 -3.39 4.91
CA ASP A 406 -27.59 -2.48 4.08
C ASP A 406 -28.94 -3.11 3.67
N THR A 407 -29.64 -2.52 2.68
CA THR A 407 -30.93 -3.04 2.15
C THR A 407 -30.88 -3.51 0.70
N TYR A 408 -29.71 -3.51 0.08
CA TYR A 408 -29.51 -3.76 -1.34
C TYR A 408 -28.97 -5.17 -1.57
N ASP A 409 -29.37 -5.80 -2.68
CA ASP A 409 -28.82 -7.09 -3.08
C ASP A 409 -27.64 -6.91 -4.04
N ASN A 410 -26.75 -7.90 -4.05
CA ASN A 410 -25.70 -8.08 -5.03
C ASN A 410 -24.68 -6.91 -5.04
N THR A 411 -24.46 -6.32 -3.87
CA THR A 411 -23.38 -5.37 -3.60
C THR A 411 -22.05 -6.13 -3.43
N MET A 412 -20.91 -5.46 -3.61
CA MET A 412 -19.62 -6.00 -3.20
C MET A 412 -19.63 -6.32 -1.70
N GLY A 413 -20.30 -5.47 -0.90
CA GLY A 413 -20.60 -5.70 0.51
C GLY A 413 -21.17 -7.09 0.77
N ASP A 414 -22.23 -7.47 0.04
CA ASP A 414 -22.89 -8.77 0.14
C ASP A 414 -21.99 -9.93 -0.27
N ILE A 415 -21.31 -9.76 -1.40
CA ILE A 415 -20.45 -10.81 -1.98
C ILE A 415 -19.31 -11.14 -1.02
N ALA A 416 -18.66 -10.13 -0.45
CA ALA A 416 -17.59 -10.33 0.53
C ALA A 416 -18.15 -10.91 1.85
N ALA A 417 -19.29 -10.39 2.33
CA ALA A 417 -19.94 -10.85 3.55
C ALA A 417 -20.36 -12.34 3.47
N LYS A 418 -20.80 -12.82 2.32
CA LYS A 418 -21.12 -14.24 2.07
C LYS A 418 -19.97 -15.19 2.41
N TYR A 419 -18.71 -14.79 2.20
CA TYR A 419 -17.53 -15.59 2.51
C TYR A 419 -16.93 -15.30 3.90
N TYR A 420 -17.54 -14.37 4.63
CA TYR A 420 -17.17 -14.01 6.00
C TYR A 420 -18.13 -14.58 7.05
N ASN A 421 -19.43 -14.53 6.75
CA ASN A 421 -20.49 -14.81 7.70
C ASN A 421 -20.60 -16.30 8.03
N ASP A 422 -20.68 -16.57 9.33
CA ASP A 422 -21.07 -17.88 9.84
C ASP A 422 -22.61 -17.95 9.85
N VAL A 423 -23.16 -18.70 8.89
CA VAL A 423 -24.59 -18.98 8.82
C VAL A 423 -24.86 -20.30 9.54
N ALA A 424 -25.53 -20.21 10.69
CA ALA A 424 -25.97 -21.35 11.51
C ALA A 424 -24.84 -22.19 12.16
N GLY A 425 -23.73 -21.55 12.55
CA GLY A 425 -22.61 -22.21 13.24
C GLY A 425 -21.72 -23.05 12.32
N ARG A 426 -21.78 -22.80 11.01
CA ARG A 426 -21.03 -23.52 9.98
C ARG A 426 -20.01 -22.59 9.35
N SER A 427 -18.83 -23.16 9.10
CA SER A 427 -17.77 -22.46 8.39
C SER A 427 -18.22 -22.11 6.96
N PRO A 428 -18.16 -20.82 6.54
CA PRO A 428 -18.54 -20.42 5.18
C PRO A 428 -17.60 -21.01 4.11
N LEU A 429 -16.38 -21.34 4.52
CA LEU A 429 -15.37 -22.00 3.70
C LEU A 429 -15.04 -23.37 4.27
N ARG A 430 -14.80 -24.35 3.39
CA ARG A 430 -14.32 -25.69 3.74
C ARG A 430 -15.03 -26.32 4.96
N PRO A 431 -16.34 -26.57 4.87
CA PRO A 431 -17.10 -27.21 5.94
C PRO A 431 -16.66 -28.66 6.21
N ASP A 432 -15.82 -29.24 5.35
CA ASP A 432 -15.14 -30.51 5.54
C ASP A 432 -14.01 -30.45 6.59
N LEU A 433 -13.50 -29.26 6.91
CA LEU A 433 -12.49 -29.05 7.95
C LEU A 433 -13.12 -28.72 9.31
N PRO A 434 -12.43 -29.01 10.44
CA PRO A 434 -12.92 -28.65 11.77
C PRO A 434 -13.16 -27.14 11.92
N ALA A 435 -14.35 -26.78 12.40
CA ALA A 435 -14.75 -25.39 12.64
C ALA A 435 -14.08 -24.81 13.92
N GLY A 436 -14.01 -23.48 14.02
CA GLY A 436 -13.62 -22.77 15.24
C GLY A 436 -12.11 -22.69 15.55
N LEU A 437 -11.24 -23.01 14.60
CA LEU A 437 -9.79 -23.09 14.81
C LEU A 437 -8.99 -21.89 14.29
N VAL A 438 -9.62 -20.91 13.65
CA VAL A 438 -8.92 -19.69 13.21
C VAL A 438 -8.52 -18.84 14.42
N PRO A 439 -7.24 -18.46 14.56
CA PRO A 439 -6.78 -17.62 15.67
C PRO A 439 -7.41 -16.23 15.62
N VAL A 440 -8.04 -15.82 16.73
CA VAL A 440 -8.63 -14.49 16.92
C VAL A 440 -7.88 -13.70 17.99
N PRO A 441 -7.86 -12.35 17.94
CA PRO A 441 -7.26 -11.53 18.98
C PRO A 441 -7.82 -11.84 20.37
N SER A 442 -6.96 -11.83 21.40
CA SER A 442 -7.37 -12.07 22.79
C SER A 442 -8.44 -11.09 23.29
N ALA A 443 -8.48 -9.88 22.74
CA ALA A 443 -9.51 -8.87 23.00
C ALA A 443 -10.94 -9.32 22.63
N CYS A 444 -11.09 -10.28 21.70
CA CYS A 444 -12.40 -10.86 21.36
C CYS A 444 -13.07 -11.59 22.53
N ALA A 445 -12.30 -12.02 23.55
CA ALA A 445 -12.84 -12.69 24.73
C ALA A 445 -13.31 -11.72 25.83
N ALA A 446 -12.79 -10.48 25.85
CA ALA A 446 -13.02 -9.54 26.95
C ALA A 446 -14.13 -8.51 26.65
N ALA A 447 -14.22 -8.04 25.39
CA ALA A 447 -15.32 -7.24 24.86
C ALA A 447 -15.08 -7.06 23.34
N PRO A 448 -15.77 -7.80 22.46
CA PRO A 448 -15.51 -7.74 21.03
C PRO A 448 -15.90 -6.35 20.48
N SER A 449 -14.90 -5.59 20.05
CA SER A 449 -15.11 -4.38 19.26
C SER A 449 -15.59 -4.79 17.86
N VAL A 450 -16.50 -4.00 17.28
CA VAL A 450 -16.98 -4.20 15.89
C VAL A 450 -15.84 -4.18 14.86
N ARG A 451 -14.71 -3.57 15.19
CA ARG A 451 -13.49 -3.52 14.35
C ARG A 451 -12.63 -4.76 14.41
N LEU A 452 -12.77 -5.57 15.46
CA LEU A 452 -11.96 -6.76 15.64
C LEU A 452 -12.57 -7.90 14.85
N ASP A 453 -11.72 -8.62 14.15
CA ASP A 453 -12.11 -9.87 13.54
C ASP A 453 -12.12 -10.99 14.58
N CYS A 454 -13.33 -11.32 15.03
CA CYS A 454 -13.57 -12.34 16.05
C CYS A 454 -14.14 -13.65 15.47
N GLN A 455 -14.11 -13.81 14.15
CA GLN A 455 -14.58 -15.02 13.47
C GLN A 455 -13.57 -16.16 13.65
N LYS A 456 -14.02 -17.27 14.26
CA LYS A 456 -13.18 -18.46 14.51
C LYS A 456 -13.29 -19.53 13.43
N ASN A 457 -14.28 -19.44 12.55
CA ASN A 457 -14.42 -20.34 11.41
C ASN A 457 -13.57 -19.87 10.22
N LEU A 458 -13.32 -20.73 9.23
CA LEU A 458 -12.59 -20.32 8.03
C LEU A 458 -13.41 -19.31 7.23
N HIS A 459 -12.84 -18.14 7.04
CA HIS A 459 -13.48 -17.00 6.39
C HIS A 459 -12.46 -16.20 5.57
N ILE A 460 -12.93 -15.25 4.77
CA ILE A 460 -12.12 -14.33 3.98
C ILE A 460 -12.17 -12.93 4.58
N ASN A 461 -11.02 -12.27 4.73
CA ASN A 461 -10.95 -10.81 4.87
C ASN A 461 -10.73 -10.17 3.49
N PHE A 462 -11.55 -9.18 3.14
CA PHE A 462 -11.48 -8.49 1.85
C PHE A 462 -10.69 -7.19 1.95
N TYR A 463 -9.79 -6.98 0.98
CA TYR A 463 -8.96 -5.79 0.88
C TYR A 463 -9.19 -5.11 -0.46
N GLY A 464 -9.73 -3.89 -0.42
CA GLY A 464 -9.92 -3.08 -1.61
C GLY A 464 -8.76 -2.12 -1.78
N VAL A 465 -8.05 -2.18 -2.90
CA VAL A 465 -7.02 -1.20 -3.26
C VAL A 465 -7.44 -0.44 -4.49
N THR A 466 -7.72 0.83 -4.30
CA THR A 466 -8.08 1.74 -5.37
C THR A 466 -6.97 2.73 -5.68
N LEU A 467 -6.93 3.20 -6.92
CA LEU A 467 -6.04 4.28 -7.32
C LEU A 467 -6.79 5.61 -7.28
N GLY A 468 -6.62 6.34 -6.17
CA GLY A 468 -7.21 7.66 -5.89
C GLY A 468 -8.68 7.83 -6.25
N ALA A 469 -9.47 6.79 -6.09
CA ALA A 469 -10.90 6.80 -6.32
C ALA A 469 -11.62 7.63 -5.24
N ARG A 470 -12.75 8.25 -5.58
CA ARG A 470 -13.63 8.95 -4.64
C ARG A 470 -15.03 8.39 -4.78
N GLY A 471 -15.66 8.12 -3.65
CA GLY A 471 -17.06 7.73 -3.60
C GLY A 471 -17.98 8.90 -3.29
N ASN A 472 -19.28 8.61 -3.19
CA ASN A 472 -20.27 9.56 -2.68
C ASN A 472 -20.09 9.77 -1.17
N LEU A 473 -19.72 8.70 -0.45
CA LEU A 473 -19.41 8.74 0.98
C LEU A 473 -17.91 8.84 1.21
N PHE A 474 -17.12 8.02 0.53
CA PHE A 474 -15.68 7.93 0.74
C PHE A 474 -14.93 9.10 0.09
N ASN A 475 -14.28 9.91 0.92
CA ASN A 475 -13.43 11.01 0.49
C ASN A 475 -12.03 10.88 1.12
N PRO A 476 -11.00 10.59 0.32
CA PRO A 476 -9.66 10.36 0.82
C PRO A 476 -8.93 11.62 1.31
N ASP A 477 -9.50 12.82 1.15
CA ASP A 477 -8.90 14.07 1.67
C ASP A 477 -9.30 14.38 3.12
N ILE A 478 -10.27 13.64 3.66
CA ILE A 478 -10.76 13.83 5.02
C ILE A 478 -10.63 12.53 5.83
N VAL A 479 -10.45 12.66 7.14
CA VAL A 479 -10.44 11.49 8.03
C VAL A 479 -11.88 11.06 8.28
N GLN A 480 -12.23 9.88 7.80
CA GLN A 480 -13.56 9.29 7.94
C GLN A 480 -13.48 7.93 8.63
N ASP A 481 -14.55 7.56 9.32
CA ASP A 481 -14.61 6.32 10.07
C ASP A 481 -15.99 5.67 9.97
N ALA A 482 -16.10 4.71 9.05
CA ALA A 482 -17.33 3.97 8.80
C ALA A 482 -17.83 3.18 10.02
N TYR A 483 -17.01 2.91 11.04
CA TYR A 483 -17.48 2.18 12.23
C TYR A 483 -18.23 3.06 13.23
N THR A 484 -18.08 4.39 13.16
CA THR A 484 -18.66 5.31 14.15
C THR A 484 -19.49 6.43 13.55
N ASP A 485 -19.25 6.79 12.29
CA ASP A 485 -19.97 7.88 11.62
C ASP A 485 -21.32 7.43 11.06
N ALA A 486 -22.41 7.87 11.70
CA ALA A 486 -23.77 7.55 11.31
C ALA A 486 -24.18 8.12 9.95
N ALA A 487 -23.51 9.16 9.45
CA ALA A 487 -23.74 9.67 8.11
C ALA A 487 -23.21 8.71 7.04
N ILE A 488 -22.32 7.79 7.41
CA ILE A 488 -21.69 6.81 6.53
C ILE A 488 -22.41 5.46 6.69
N TYR A 489 -22.35 4.84 7.88
CA TYR A 489 -22.79 3.45 8.03
C TYR A 489 -24.29 3.20 7.94
N ARG A 490 -25.11 4.25 7.88
CA ARG A 490 -26.57 4.15 7.66
C ARG A 490 -26.98 4.41 6.22
N ASN A 491 -26.03 4.82 5.37
CA ASN A 491 -26.32 5.39 4.06
C ASN A 491 -25.51 4.72 2.92
N TRP A 492 -25.08 3.46 3.10
CA TRP A 492 -24.42 2.70 2.05
C TRP A 492 -25.25 2.76 0.74
N PRO A 493 -24.67 3.20 -0.39
CA PRO A 493 -25.43 3.45 -1.61
C PRO A 493 -25.74 2.15 -2.37
N ALA A 494 -26.80 2.18 -3.18
CA ALA A 494 -27.11 1.10 -4.11
C ALA A 494 -26.04 0.98 -5.21
N ARG A 495 -25.95 -0.21 -5.82
CA ARG A 495 -25.10 -0.43 -7.01
C ARG A 495 -25.48 0.51 -8.16
N SER A 496 -24.48 1.11 -8.80
CA SER A 496 -24.65 1.98 -9.98
C SER A 496 -23.43 1.84 -10.90
N ASP A 497 -23.60 2.02 -12.21
CA ASP A 497 -22.53 1.85 -13.19
C ASP A 497 -21.73 3.13 -13.38
N ASN A 498 -20.41 3.00 -13.47
CA ASN A 498 -19.49 4.12 -13.70
C ASN A 498 -19.78 5.29 -12.73
N ASP A 499 -20.17 4.93 -11.50
CA ASP A 499 -20.69 5.84 -10.48
C ASP A 499 -19.74 5.82 -9.28
N PRO A 500 -19.48 6.97 -8.63
CA PRO A 500 -18.76 6.99 -7.37
C PRO A 500 -19.28 6.01 -6.30
N ALA A 501 -20.56 5.64 -6.33
CA ALA A 501 -21.14 4.62 -5.44
C ALA A 501 -20.40 3.27 -5.48
N THR A 502 -19.76 2.89 -6.60
CA THR A 502 -18.99 1.63 -6.66
C THR A 502 -17.74 1.66 -5.79
N VAL A 503 -17.18 2.85 -5.56
CA VAL A 503 -16.04 3.06 -4.65
C VAL A 503 -16.49 2.85 -3.21
N ASP A 504 -17.68 3.35 -2.87
CA ASP A 504 -18.29 3.16 -1.56
C ASP A 504 -18.63 1.67 -1.32
N ASP A 505 -19.08 0.95 -2.35
CA ASP A 505 -19.36 -0.49 -2.29
C ASP A 505 -18.10 -1.34 -2.01
N ILE A 506 -16.96 -1.00 -2.64
CA ILE A 506 -15.67 -1.64 -2.33
C ILE A 506 -15.26 -1.33 -0.88
N TRP A 507 -15.49 -0.10 -0.41
CA TRP A 507 -15.21 0.26 0.98
C TRP A 507 -16.09 -0.51 1.96
N HIS A 508 -17.38 -0.62 1.67
CA HIS A 508 -18.36 -1.38 2.45
C HIS A 508 -17.98 -2.86 2.57
N ALA A 509 -17.54 -3.49 1.49
CA ALA A 509 -17.02 -4.86 1.49
C ALA A 509 -15.82 -5.06 2.43
N ALA A 510 -14.91 -4.08 2.50
CA ALA A 510 -13.77 -4.13 3.41
C ALA A 510 -14.23 -4.05 4.88
N ILE A 511 -15.19 -3.16 5.17
CA ILE A 511 -15.78 -3.03 6.51
C ILE A 511 -16.52 -4.32 6.92
N ASN A 512 -17.33 -4.90 6.03
CA ASN A 512 -18.09 -6.13 6.29
C ASN A 512 -17.19 -7.30 6.69
N THR A 513 -15.98 -7.38 6.13
CA THR A 513 -15.06 -8.50 6.38
C THR A 513 -13.90 -8.15 7.33
N ARG A 514 -13.92 -6.96 7.94
CA ARG A 514 -12.86 -6.45 8.84
C ARG A 514 -11.48 -6.40 8.15
N GLY A 515 -11.48 -6.23 6.84
CA GLY A 515 -10.28 -5.95 6.07
C GLY A 515 -9.97 -4.45 6.03
N ASP A 516 -9.24 -4.03 5.00
CA ASP A 516 -8.80 -2.64 4.84
C ASP A 516 -9.14 -2.13 3.44
N TYR A 517 -9.48 -0.84 3.36
CA TYR A 517 -9.72 -0.15 2.10
C TYR A 517 -8.67 0.93 1.92
N ILE A 518 -7.90 0.80 0.85
CA ILE A 518 -6.67 1.52 0.68
C ILE A 518 -6.74 2.30 -0.62
N ASN A 519 -6.79 3.62 -0.47
CA ASN A 519 -6.79 4.51 -1.61
C ASN A 519 -5.37 5.00 -1.89
N ALA A 520 -4.65 4.25 -2.72
CA ALA A 520 -3.27 4.56 -3.07
C ALA A 520 -3.20 5.73 -4.06
N ARG A 521 -2.39 6.75 -3.74
CA ARG A 521 -2.09 7.88 -4.65
C ARG A 521 -0.68 7.79 -5.20
N THR A 522 0.19 7.10 -4.48
CA THR A 522 1.57 6.86 -4.87
C THR A 522 1.87 5.35 -4.86
N PRO A 523 2.90 4.91 -5.57
CA PRO A 523 3.30 3.50 -5.54
C PRO A 523 3.79 3.04 -4.16
N ALA A 524 4.38 3.95 -3.38
CA ALA A 524 4.73 3.67 -1.99
C ALA A 524 3.48 3.36 -1.15
N ASP A 525 2.34 4.01 -1.44
CA ASP A 525 1.06 3.70 -0.78
C ASP A 525 0.59 2.29 -1.14
N VAL A 526 0.81 1.83 -2.38
CA VAL A 526 0.49 0.45 -2.81
C VAL A 526 1.39 -0.57 -2.12
N THR A 527 2.70 -0.29 -1.99
CA THR A 527 3.60 -1.18 -1.23
C THR A 527 3.20 -1.24 0.24
N ALA A 528 3.00 -0.09 0.89
CA ALA A 528 2.53 -0.03 2.26
C ALA A 528 1.16 -0.69 2.44
N ALA A 529 0.30 -0.66 1.41
CA ALA A 529 -0.97 -1.36 1.41
C ALA A 529 -0.77 -2.87 1.54
N ILE A 530 0.02 -3.45 0.65
CA ILE A 530 0.29 -4.88 0.59
C ILE A 530 0.98 -5.34 1.88
N ASP A 531 1.92 -4.55 2.42
CA ASP A 531 2.58 -4.85 3.70
C ASP A 531 1.58 -4.87 4.87
N ARG A 532 0.64 -3.92 4.93
CA ARG A 532 -0.43 -3.91 5.95
C ARG A 532 -1.33 -5.14 5.83
N VAL A 533 -1.73 -5.51 4.61
CA VAL A 533 -2.54 -6.70 4.36
C VAL A 533 -1.79 -7.95 4.81
N ILE A 534 -0.54 -8.14 4.37
CA ILE A 534 0.26 -9.32 4.75
C ILE A 534 0.47 -9.37 6.27
N THR A 535 0.66 -8.23 6.94
CA THR A 535 0.84 -8.20 8.39
C THR A 535 -0.44 -8.56 9.15
N SER A 536 -1.60 -8.04 8.73
CA SER A 536 -2.90 -8.37 9.34
C SER A 536 -3.26 -9.87 9.24
N VAL A 537 -2.86 -10.50 8.13
CA VAL A 537 -3.12 -11.91 7.85
C VAL A 537 -2.10 -12.83 8.56
N THR A 538 -0.92 -12.32 8.94
CA THR A 538 0.13 -13.10 9.63
C THR A 538 0.19 -12.87 11.15
N ALA A 539 -0.44 -11.82 11.68
CA ALA A 539 -0.48 -11.53 13.10
C ALA A 539 -1.33 -12.56 13.87
N GLY A 540 -0.70 -13.36 14.73
CA GLY A 540 -1.33 -14.28 15.66
C GLY A 540 -0.46 -14.46 16.91
N GLU A 541 -1.08 -14.55 18.08
CA GLU A 541 -0.38 -14.88 19.33
C GLU A 541 0.00 -16.37 19.31
N SER A 542 1.29 -16.68 19.44
CA SER A 542 1.80 -18.06 19.52
C SER A 542 2.57 -18.26 20.84
N PRO A 543 2.17 -19.21 21.71
CA PRO A 543 2.95 -19.58 22.90
C PRO A 543 4.32 -20.13 22.49
N SER A 544 5.41 -19.72 23.15
CA SER A 544 6.77 -20.18 22.81
C SER A 544 7.51 -20.69 24.04
N GLY A 545 7.88 -21.97 24.02
CA GLY A 545 8.69 -22.61 25.07
C GLY A 545 7.91 -23.57 25.98
N THR A 546 8.65 -24.44 26.67
CA THR A 546 8.13 -25.28 27.74
C THR A 546 7.86 -24.44 28.98
N ALA A 547 6.72 -24.65 29.63
CA ALA A 547 6.44 -24.02 30.93
C ALA A 547 7.48 -24.50 31.94
N ALA A 548 8.37 -23.61 32.40
CA ALA A 548 9.29 -23.93 33.47
C ALA A 548 8.49 -24.05 34.77
N GLN A 549 8.28 -25.28 35.25
CA GLN A 549 7.57 -25.57 36.49
C GLN A 549 8.55 -25.72 37.64
N THR A 550 8.26 -25.10 38.79
CA THR A 550 9.03 -25.33 40.02
C THR A 550 8.56 -26.61 40.70
N GLY A 551 9.45 -27.61 40.81
CA GLY A 551 9.27 -28.82 41.62
C GLY A 551 9.06 -30.11 40.82
N ALA A 552 9.32 -31.26 41.45
CA ALA A 552 9.20 -32.59 40.84
C ALA A 552 7.76 -33.15 40.80
N ARG A 553 6.77 -32.44 41.39
CA ARG A 553 5.34 -32.80 41.43
C ARG A 553 4.49 -31.53 41.41
N ILE A 554 3.32 -31.57 40.75
CA ILE A 554 2.31 -30.50 40.81
C ILE A 554 1.61 -30.57 42.17
N GLY A 555 1.73 -29.52 42.97
CA GLY A 555 1.18 -29.43 44.33
C GLY A 555 0.80 -28.00 44.72
N ASN A 556 0.30 -27.82 45.94
CA ASN A 556 -0.09 -26.50 46.45
C ASN A 556 1.16 -25.60 46.57
N GLY A 557 1.37 -24.72 45.60
CA GLY A 557 2.57 -23.88 45.47
C GLY A 557 3.36 -24.04 44.17
N SER A 558 2.96 -24.94 43.27
CA SER A 558 3.59 -25.06 41.94
C SER A 558 3.39 -23.79 41.11
N PHE A 559 4.49 -23.26 40.60
CA PHE A 559 4.53 -22.04 39.82
C PHE A 559 5.11 -22.32 38.44
N ALA A 560 4.47 -21.77 37.40
CA ALA A 560 4.90 -21.88 36.02
C ALA A 560 5.14 -20.49 35.45
N VAL A 561 6.26 -20.33 34.75
CA VAL A 561 6.54 -19.12 33.97
C VAL A 561 6.55 -19.50 32.49
N ALA A 562 5.76 -18.81 31.69
CA ALA A 562 5.64 -19.04 30.26
C ALA A 562 5.88 -17.74 29.47
N PRO A 563 6.79 -17.75 28.48
CA PRO A 563 6.88 -16.68 27.50
C PRO A 563 5.85 -16.86 26.39
N ALA A 564 5.25 -15.76 25.94
CA ALA A 564 4.45 -15.67 24.73
C ALA A 564 5.06 -14.59 23.83
N TYR A 565 5.05 -14.79 22.53
CA TYR A 565 5.55 -13.80 21.57
C TYR A 565 4.43 -13.38 20.64
N GLN A 566 4.39 -12.09 20.34
CA GLN A 566 3.45 -11.49 19.42
C GLN A 566 4.19 -10.60 18.44
N ILE A 567 3.83 -10.72 17.17
CA ILE A 567 4.33 -9.85 16.11
C ILE A 567 3.50 -8.56 16.18
N GLY A 568 4.17 -7.42 16.34
CA GLY A 568 3.57 -6.09 16.25
C GLY A 568 3.16 -5.76 14.82
N THR A 569 2.41 -4.67 14.67
CA THR A 569 1.74 -4.25 13.42
C THR A 569 2.66 -4.07 12.21
N ASP A 570 3.99 -4.06 12.39
CA ASP A 570 4.97 -3.73 11.35
C ASP A 570 5.91 -4.90 10.99
N GLY A 571 5.70 -6.12 11.53
CA GLY A 571 6.45 -7.33 11.15
C GLY A 571 7.95 -7.35 11.50
N THR A 572 8.56 -6.21 11.83
CA THR A 572 9.95 -6.10 12.31
C THR A 572 10.06 -6.12 13.82
N ASP A 573 8.98 -5.77 14.52
CA ASP A 573 8.93 -5.67 15.98
C ASP A 573 8.11 -6.84 16.53
N TRP A 574 8.78 -7.74 17.24
CA TRP A 574 8.12 -8.74 18.06
C TRP A 574 8.24 -8.30 19.52
N TYR A 575 7.14 -8.40 20.27
CA TYR A 575 7.16 -8.22 21.70
C TYR A 575 6.88 -9.54 22.40
N SER A 576 7.49 -9.72 23.56
CA SER A 576 7.23 -10.88 24.40
C SER A 576 6.42 -10.48 25.63
N ARG A 577 5.50 -11.35 26.02
CA ARG A 577 4.85 -11.32 27.32
C ARG A 577 5.40 -12.46 28.16
N LEU A 578 5.78 -12.17 29.39
CA LEU A 578 6.16 -13.19 30.36
C LEU A 578 5.06 -13.29 31.42
N ILE A 579 4.39 -14.43 31.46
CA ILE A 579 3.26 -14.68 32.36
C ILE A 579 3.70 -15.68 33.42
N GLY A 580 3.52 -15.31 34.68
CA GLY A 580 3.70 -16.18 35.82
C GLY A 580 2.36 -16.69 36.35
N SER A 581 2.16 -18.00 36.34
CA SER A 581 0.90 -18.67 36.69
C SER A 581 1.08 -19.65 37.84
N ARG A 582 0.08 -19.75 38.73
CA ARG A 582 -0.04 -20.86 39.68
C ARG A 582 -0.63 -22.07 38.95
N VAL A 583 -0.10 -23.25 39.25
CA VAL A 583 -0.58 -24.51 38.70
C VAL A 583 -1.24 -25.31 39.82
N SER A 584 -2.50 -25.69 39.64
CA SER A 584 -3.24 -26.58 40.53
C SER A 584 -3.83 -27.74 39.76
N LEU A 585 -4.21 -28.82 40.44
CA LEU A 585 -4.91 -29.94 39.82
C LEU A 585 -6.42 -29.82 40.08
N ASP A 586 -7.22 -30.03 39.05
CA ASP A 586 -8.65 -30.24 39.20
C ASP A 586 -8.90 -31.54 40.01
N PRO A 587 -9.61 -31.48 41.16
CA PRO A 587 -9.92 -32.66 41.97
C PRO A 587 -10.71 -33.75 41.24
N GLN A 588 -11.47 -33.42 40.20
CA GLN A 588 -12.35 -34.35 39.47
C GLN A 588 -11.70 -34.89 38.19
N SER A 589 -11.12 -34.03 37.35
CA SER A 589 -10.54 -34.43 36.06
C SER A 589 -9.06 -34.80 36.14
N ARG A 590 -8.37 -34.51 37.26
CA ARG A 590 -6.92 -34.62 37.43
C ARG A 590 -6.09 -33.86 36.37
N LEU A 591 -6.70 -32.91 35.66
CA LEU A 591 -6.00 -32.05 34.69
C LEU A 591 -5.38 -30.83 35.40
N PRO A 592 -4.23 -30.32 34.90
CA PRO A 592 -3.62 -29.12 35.43
C PRO A 592 -4.40 -27.86 35.01
N ILE A 593 -4.79 -27.05 35.99
CA ILE A 593 -5.39 -25.72 35.81
C ILE A 593 -4.30 -24.67 36.07
N THR A 594 -4.11 -23.74 35.14
CA THR A 594 -3.20 -22.62 35.28
C THR A 594 -3.97 -21.32 35.57
N THR A 595 -3.62 -20.64 36.66
CA THR A 595 -4.20 -19.33 37.02
C THR A 595 -3.12 -18.26 36.93
N PRO A 596 -3.24 -17.23 36.06
CA PRO A 596 -2.24 -16.17 35.96
C PRO A 596 -2.18 -15.35 37.25
N VAL A 597 -0.97 -15.12 37.76
CA VAL A 597 -0.70 -14.36 38.99
C VAL A 597 -0.07 -13.01 38.67
N TRP A 598 0.76 -12.94 37.63
CA TRP A 598 1.35 -11.69 37.17
C TRP A 598 1.78 -11.77 35.71
N GLU A 599 1.90 -10.59 35.10
CA GLU A 599 2.52 -10.37 33.80
C GLU A 599 3.67 -9.35 33.96
N ALA A 600 4.82 -9.62 33.34
CA ALA A 600 6.00 -8.77 33.47
C ALA A 600 5.77 -7.36 32.92
N SER A 601 5.06 -7.22 31.81
CA SER A 601 4.76 -5.93 31.17
C SER A 601 3.96 -5.01 32.12
N ALA A 602 2.94 -5.52 32.79
CA ALA A 602 2.12 -4.79 33.75
C ALA A 602 2.93 -4.35 34.98
N ARG A 603 3.84 -5.20 35.47
CA ARG A 603 4.74 -4.85 36.58
C ARG A 603 5.78 -3.80 36.18
N LEU A 604 6.32 -3.89 34.97
CA LEU A 604 7.27 -2.91 34.44
C LEU A 604 6.59 -1.56 34.17
N ALA A 605 5.33 -1.54 33.73
CA ALA A 605 4.54 -0.32 33.54
C ALA A 605 4.21 0.39 34.86
N ALA A 606 4.09 -0.36 35.97
CA ALA A 606 3.89 0.20 37.31
C ALA A 606 5.17 0.77 37.96
N MET A 607 6.35 0.55 37.35
CA MET A 607 7.64 1.07 37.81
C MET A 607 8.06 2.27 36.98
N THR A 608 8.68 3.27 37.61
CA THR A 608 9.32 4.34 36.85
C THR A 608 10.56 3.79 36.14
N PRO A 609 10.86 4.20 34.90
CA PRO A 609 12.05 3.75 34.16
C PRO A 609 13.36 3.94 34.96
N ALA A 610 13.42 5.00 35.76
CA ALA A 610 14.54 5.29 36.65
C ALA A 610 14.70 4.27 37.79
N SER A 611 13.61 3.68 38.32
CA SER A 611 13.67 2.73 39.45
C SER A 611 13.90 1.27 39.05
N ARG A 612 14.01 0.95 37.76
CA ARG A 612 14.22 -0.43 37.27
C ARG A 612 15.64 -0.90 37.59
N ASN A 613 15.82 -2.03 38.26
CA ASN A 613 17.15 -2.58 38.48
C ASN A 613 17.62 -3.37 37.26
N ILE A 614 18.55 -2.81 36.48
CA ILE A 614 19.04 -3.42 35.24
C ILE A 614 20.55 -3.58 35.37
N ILE A 615 21.02 -4.81 35.15
CA ILE A 615 22.43 -5.19 35.22
C ILE A 615 22.87 -5.64 33.84
N VAL A 616 24.03 -5.17 33.39
CA VAL A 616 24.65 -5.51 32.11
C VAL A 616 26.02 -6.12 32.34
N ASN A 617 26.50 -6.88 31.35
CA ASN A 617 27.88 -7.33 31.31
C ASN A 617 28.70 -6.33 30.51
N GLU A 618 29.69 -5.73 31.16
CA GLU A 618 30.66 -4.84 30.54
C GLU A 618 32.04 -5.53 30.60
N ALA A 619 32.52 -5.98 29.44
CA ALA A 619 33.81 -6.68 29.29
C ALA A 619 34.04 -7.84 30.30
N GLY A 620 32.99 -8.58 30.64
CA GLY A 620 33.04 -9.71 31.58
C GLY A 620 32.70 -9.37 33.03
N VAL A 621 32.45 -8.10 33.36
CA VAL A 621 32.10 -7.63 34.71
C VAL A 621 30.63 -7.22 34.77
N ALA A 622 29.94 -7.56 35.86
CA ALA A 622 28.56 -7.11 36.08
C ALA A 622 28.55 -5.63 36.49
N ALA A 623 27.90 -4.79 35.69
CA ALA A 623 27.74 -3.36 35.94
C ALA A 623 26.25 -3.00 36.00
N ALA A 624 25.90 -1.97 36.78
CA ALA A 624 24.56 -1.40 36.71
C ALA A 624 24.37 -0.72 35.35
N PHE A 625 23.16 -0.73 34.79
CA PHE A 625 22.88 -0.05 33.52
C PHE A 625 22.46 1.41 33.76
N ASN A 626 23.44 2.30 33.91
CA ASN A 626 23.22 3.73 34.15
C ASN A 626 24.30 4.59 33.45
N ASP A 627 24.11 5.91 33.42
CA ASP A 627 24.98 6.86 32.71
C ASP A 627 26.33 7.14 33.40
N THR A 628 26.59 6.50 34.54
CA THR A 628 27.89 6.54 35.24
C THR A 628 28.77 5.32 34.96
N SER A 629 28.16 4.20 34.58
CA SER A 629 28.85 2.94 34.28
C SER A 629 28.92 2.63 32.80
N ILE A 630 27.98 3.11 31.98
CA ILE A 630 27.92 2.82 30.54
C ILE A 630 28.09 4.11 29.74
N SER A 631 29.07 4.15 28.85
CA SER A 631 29.29 5.26 27.92
C SER A 631 28.46 5.12 26.64
N LEU A 632 28.39 6.19 25.84
CA LEU A 632 27.71 6.16 24.55
C LEU A 632 28.44 5.24 23.54
N ALA A 633 29.75 5.10 23.67
CA ALA A 633 30.56 4.19 22.84
C ALA A 633 30.26 2.72 23.15
N ASP A 634 30.05 2.40 24.43
CA ASP A 634 29.73 1.03 24.88
C ASP A 634 28.38 0.55 24.35
N LEU A 635 27.45 1.47 24.07
CA LEU A 635 26.16 1.17 23.41
C LEU A 635 26.30 0.76 21.94
N CYS A 636 27.42 1.09 21.29
CA CYS A 636 27.70 0.74 19.90
C CYS A 636 28.87 -0.24 19.75
N SER A 637 29.49 -0.72 20.83
CA SER A 637 30.68 -1.57 20.78
C SER A 637 30.32 -3.03 20.51
N LYS A 638 30.12 -3.39 19.23
CA LYS A 638 30.08 -4.80 18.82
C LYS A 638 31.38 -5.19 18.10
N PRO A 639 31.92 -6.41 18.33
CA PRO A 639 33.05 -6.91 17.55
C PRO A 639 32.65 -7.04 16.07
N ALA A 640 33.23 -6.21 15.21
CA ALA A 640 32.90 -6.17 13.77
C ALA A 640 33.11 -7.51 13.05
N GLY A 641 33.98 -8.38 13.57
CA GLY A 641 34.27 -9.70 12.99
C GLY A 641 33.20 -10.77 13.19
N LEU A 642 32.26 -10.61 14.13
CA LEU A 642 31.22 -11.61 14.43
C LEU A 642 29.83 -11.24 13.88
N TYR A 643 29.56 -9.95 13.66
CA TYR A 643 28.23 -9.44 13.25
C TYR A 643 28.30 -8.31 12.20
N PRO A 644 28.93 -8.53 11.03
CA PRO A 644 29.23 -7.46 10.06
C PRO A 644 28.00 -6.78 9.45
N SER A 645 26.84 -7.45 9.43
CA SER A 645 25.58 -6.93 8.88
C SER A 645 24.63 -6.28 9.90
N MET A 646 25.00 -6.22 11.19
CA MET A 646 24.14 -5.71 12.27
C MET A 646 24.66 -4.43 12.97
N SER A 647 25.81 -3.91 12.55
CA SER A 647 26.41 -2.70 13.13
C SER A 647 25.93 -1.43 12.42
N LYS A 648 24.74 -0.94 12.77
CA LYS A 648 24.23 0.39 12.33
C LYS A 648 24.48 1.54 13.33
N CYS A 649 25.03 1.24 14.51
CA CYS A 649 25.29 2.20 15.59
C CYS A 649 26.73 2.72 15.49
N SER A 650 26.93 4.03 15.49
CA SER A 650 28.23 4.65 15.72
C SER A 650 28.09 5.81 16.70
N GLU A 651 29.10 6.01 17.54
CA GLU A 651 29.10 7.11 18.52
C GLU A 651 28.97 8.48 17.84
N ALA A 652 29.63 8.66 16.69
CA ALA A 652 29.49 9.86 15.85
C ALA A 652 28.05 10.06 15.35
N GLY A 653 27.38 8.98 14.95
CA GLY A 653 25.97 8.99 14.55
C GLY A 653 25.04 9.40 15.70
N LEU A 654 25.25 8.85 16.90
CA LEU A 654 24.47 9.20 18.10
C LEU A 654 24.72 10.66 18.56
N THR A 655 25.96 11.12 18.48
CA THR A 655 26.31 12.50 18.82
C THR A 655 25.67 13.48 17.83
N SER A 656 25.64 13.15 16.53
CA SER A 656 25.07 14.00 15.47
C SER A 656 23.57 14.28 15.64
N ILE A 657 22.85 13.38 16.33
CA ILE A 657 21.42 13.53 16.63
C ILE A 657 21.15 14.16 18.01
N GLY A 658 22.20 14.54 18.74
CA GLY A 658 22.12 15.14 20.07
C GLY A 658 21.90 14.13 21.22
N ALA A 659 22.14 12.84 20.99
CA ALA A 659 22.04 11.83 22.04
C ALA A 659 23.23 11.93 23.00
N THR A 660 22.93 11.89 24.30
CA THR A 660 23.91 11.69 25.38
C THR A 660 23.75 10.29 25.97
N ALA A 661 24.77 9.79 26.67
CA ALA A 661 24.68 8.52 27.42
C ALA A 661 23.44 8.50 28.32
N ARG A 662 23.15 9.60 29.02
CA ARG A 662 21.95 9.77 29.86
C ARG A 662 20.65 9.58 29.09
N THR A 663 20.49 10.25 27.96
CA THR A 663 19.24 10.18 27.17
C THR A 663 19.08 8.82 26.49
N ALA A 664 20.17 8.21 26.03
CA ALA A 664 20.15 6.89 25.40
C ALA A 664 19.83 5.79 26.42
N ILE A 665 20.42 5.87 27.61
CA ILE A 665 20.17 4.91 28.70
C ILE A 665 18.76 5.09 29.26
N ALA A 666 18.28 6.32 29.45
CA ALA A 666 16.89 6.56 29.86
C ALA A 666 15.89 5.93 28.88
N TYR A 667 16.13 6.12 27.57
CA TYR A 667 15.34 5.50 26.50
C TYR A 667 15.38 3.96 26.58
N LEU A 668 16.57 3.35 26.68
CA LEU A 668 16.72 1.89 26.78
C LEU A 668 16.15 1.31 28.09
N ARG A 669 16.02 2.12 29.14
CA ARG A 669 15.33 1.76 30.38
C ARG A 669 13.81 1.89 30.26
N GLY A 670 13.30 2.34 29.12
CA GLY A 670 11.88 2.45 28.77
C GLY A 670 11.24 3.78 29.16
N ASP A 671 11.99 4.89 29.08
CA ASP A 671 11.44 6.25 29.17
C ASP A 671 10.71 6.65 27.87
N PRO A 672 9.37 6.78 27.89
CA PRO A 672 8.58 7.08 26.70
C PRO A 672 8.68 8.55 26.26
N ALA A 673 9.33 9.43 27.02
CA ALA A 673 9.41 10.87 26.70
C ALA A 673 10.03 11.16 25.32
N ASN A 674 10.85 10.23 24.82
CA ASN A 674 11.48 10.30 23.50
C ASN A 674 10.93 9.26 22.50
N GLU A 675 9.92 8.47 22.90
CA GLU A 675 9.18 7.56 22.02
C GLU A 675 8.11 8.33 21.23
N SER A 676 7.92 8.01 19.96
CA SER A 676 6.85 8.65 19.18
C SER A 676 5.52 7.98 19.49
N PRO A 677 4.44 8.72 19.82
CA PRO A 677 3.11 8.17 19.74
C PRO A 677 2.82 7.87 18.26
N LEU A 678 2.66 6.60 17.91
CA LEU A 678 2.22 6.19 16.58
C LEU A 678 0.75 6.61 16.39
N LYS A 679 0.54 7.85 15.92
CA LYS A 679 -0.66 8.26 15.20
C LYS A 679 -0.22 9.09 13.99
N ASN A 680 -0.10 8.41 12.86
CA ASN A 680 -0.06 8.89 11.46
C ASN A 680 0.93 10.03 11.10
N PRO A 681 2.05 9.77 10.40
CA PRO A 681 2.99 10.81 10.01
C PRO A 681 3.04 11.08 8.48
N GLN A 682 2.57 12.24 8.05
CA GLN A 682 3.28 12.99 7.02
C GLN A 682 4.57 13.52 7.66
N SER A 683 5.73 13.26 7.05
CA SER A 683 7.07 13.41 7.64
C SER A 683 7.42 14.87 8.06
N PRO A 684 8.36 15.08 9.01
CA PRO A 684 9.80 14.80 8.81
C PRO A 684 10.43 13.89 9.88
N ASN A 685 11.08 12.82 9.38
CA ASN A 685 11.99 11.94 10.09
C ASN A 685 13.42 12.48 10.00
N ALA A 686 14.13 12.58 11.15
CA ALA A 686 15.60 12.50 11.19
C ALA A 686 16.16 12.25 12.61
N ARG A 687 15.51 12.75 13.67
CA ARG A 687 16.00 12.56 15.05
C ARG A 687 15.61 11.22 15.70
N LYS A 688 14.62 10.51 15.17
CA LYS A 688 13.97 9.35 15.82
C LYS A 688 14.46 7.96 15.36
N ALA A 689 15.00 7.83 14.15
CA ALA A 689 15.33 6.51 13.59
C ALA A 689 16.61 5.88 14.17
N LEU A 690 17.57 6.68 14.66
CA LEU A 690 18.83 6.14 15.20
C LEU A 690 18.70 5.64 16.65
N MET A 691 17.88 6.25 17.50
CA MET A 691 17.69 5.78 18.89
C MET A 691 16.94 4.44 18.95
N SER A 692 15.96 4.22 18.05
CA SER A 692 15.34 2.90 17.86
C SER A 692 16.33 1.87 17.32
N ALA A 693 17.32 2.27 16.51
CA ALA A 693 18.38 1.37 16.03
C ALA A 693 19.34 0.91 17.14
N VAL A 694 19.49 1.66 18.23
CA VAL A 694 20.24 1.21 19.43
C VAL A 694 19.49 0.09 20.15
N ALA A 695 18.16 0.13 20.20
CA ALA A 695 17.34 -0.90 20.84
C ALA A 695 17.34 -2.25 20.09
N CYS A 696 17.53 -2.25 18.75
CA CYS A 696 17.65 -3.47 17.95
C CYS A 696 18.99 -4.23 18.13
N GLN A 697 19.92 -3.73 18.94
CA GLN A 697 21.19 -4.42 19.17
C GLN A 697 21.10 -5.30 20.43
N ASN A 698 21.02 -6.63 20.23
CA ASN A 698 21.01 -7.66 21.28
C ASN A 698 21.92 -7.35 22.48
N TYR A 699 21.33 -6.87 23.58
CA TYR A 699 21.88 -7.00 24.92
C TYR A 699 21.18 -8.18 25.60
N GLN A 700 21.96 -9.14 26.11
CA GLN A 700 21.42 -10.14 27.03
C GLN A 700 21.13 -9.46 28.36
N PHE A 701 19.86 -9.11 28.59
CA PHE A 701 19.39 -8.67 29.89
C PHE A 701 19.08 -9.90 30.76
N SER A 702 19.79 -10.05 31.87
CA SER A 702 19.36 -10.95 32.94
C SER A 702 18.58 -10.10 33.95
N LEU A 703 17.25 -10.18 33.90
CA LEU A 703 16.38 -9.62 34.92
C LEU A 703 16.40 -10.57 36.13
N ARG A 704 16.82 -10.08 37.29
CA ARG A 704 16.60 -10.75 38.57
C ARG A 704 15.55 -10.01 39.37
#